data_AF-A0A6P8IJA6-F1
#
_entry.id   AF-A0A6P8IJA6-F1
#
_cell.length_a   1.000
_cell.length_b   1.000
_cell.length_c   1.000
_cell.angle_alpha   90.00
_cell.angle_beta   90.00
_cell.angle_gamma   90.00
#
_symmetry.space_group_name_H-M   'P 1'
#
loop_
_entity.id
_entity.type
_entity.pdbx_description
1 polymer ?
#
loop_
_entity_poly.entity_id
_entity_poly.type
_entity_poly.pdbx_seq_one_letter_code
_entity_poly.pdbx_strand_id
1 'polypeptide(L)'
;MWEVSMWQYFTATIVNFNARTLKFEIIWDDQDPSGRIIDYYNLALDRVPDDDEVAVGSIVLFPQGEYRGEEGVRLGGQRWHQGKITFVSKGENGEKLYSGQHTKGKEDGKWVTFRGYEPEFYSLTRNQLRIAPNVLDLLSAEASNDEESVHDTNEDAADSCDVFISYSKLNSLDAVRNNEVGNQDLPPSYNEALAAMCDPHDIRNQLQQNGLLVGQEPSGDLMKTVKMIHNAKVVIAFLSDEYANDEICRQEFQYAKKTAKKSVIPVVIGESFEWMMSVVGLLIAGELYIHFKDKTVQEMKMQELLKAVGKSVPTGADTTDAAVTSVPKKLPTPDVFVSYCWSNSNKALQSHQIPKLVGSQFADARRIKEDLSKSGDLVLWLDIERLQTTNQSAESMSMFQQIASGLNTAKVVIVCVSAEYAKSDNCRSEFQFALKSLKKPIIPVVVGEGSDWRDTVIGLLVSSQETEIIDMQSVTTEENYRNALEKIEKNVKAILGTKNKTKEKKDFRAPMPGDHVICHHHKWAFYYATIESFNAETLEYTVNWDDNDPSGRHETYKNVAIDTIPSPDQIGVDSIVFFPQGSYGATLGNNTGGGRFHQGRITNIHKDAFGVTLYDGHHTKGDDDGKWVTYKDYNYYFTNLKIDQLRIAPNAMDALMACKQAFSLDD
;
A
#
# COMPACT_ATOMS: atom_id res chain seq x y z
N MET A 1 -15.10 -20.49 -36.03
CA MET A 1 -14.04 -19.51 -35.71
C MET A 1 -13.40 -19.81 -34.35
N TRP A 2 -14.21 -20.16 -33.35
CA TRP A 2 -13.78 -20.45 -31.97
C TRP A 2 -13.06 -21.80 -31.77
N GLU A 3 -13.27 -22.77 -32.67
CA GLU A 3 -12.50 -24.03 -32.69
C GLU A 3 -11.08 -23.88 -33.27
N VAL A 4 -10.69 -22.69 -33.77
CA VAL A 4 -9.53 -22.54 -34.66
C VAL A 4 -8.41 -21.64 -34.10
N SER A 5 -8.58 -21.02 -32.92
CA SER A 5 -7.51 -20.27 -32.27
C SER A 5 -7.66 -20.31 -30.74
N MET A 6 -6.93 -21.22 -30.10
CA MET A 6 -7.07 -21.58 -28.68
C MET A 6 -6.67 -20.48 -27.68
N TRP A 7 -6.23 -19.29 -28.12
CA TRP A 7 -5.67 -18.24 -27.24
C TRP A 7 -6.07 -16.81 -27.67
N GLN A 8 -7.37 -16.65 -27.94
CA GLN A 8 -8.02 -15.36 -28.17
C GLN A 8 -9.20 -15.22 -27.22
N TYR A 9 -9.35 -14.04 -26.63
CA TYR A 9 -10.37 -13.74 -25.63
C TYR A 9 -11.33 -12.69 -26.17
N PHE A 10 -12.59 -12.83 -25.80
CA PHE A 10 -13.71 -12.08 -26.34
C PHE A 10 -14.73 -11.80 -25.23
N THR A 11 -15.61 -10.83 -25.44
CA THR A 11 -16.57 -10.43 -24.43
C THR A 11 -17.75 -11.40 -24.35
N ALA A 12 -18.16 -11.70 -23.12
CA ALA A 12 -19.25 -12.62 -22.82
C ALA A 12 -19.86 -12.27 -21.46
N THR A 13 -21.11 -12.70 -21.26
CA THR A 13 -21.81 -12.59 -19.98
C THR A 13 -21.73 -13.91 -19.22
N ILE A 14 -21.34 -13.88 -17.95
CA ILE A 14 -21.34 -15.06 -17.07
C ILE A 14 -22.78 -15.43 -16.73
N VAL A 15 -23.10 -16.72 -16.88
CA VAL A 15 -24.39 -17.31 -16.52
C VAL A 15 -24.31 -18.02 -15.17
N ASN A 16 -23.25 -18.81 -14.98
CA ASN A 16 -23.08 -19.64 -13.80
C ASN A 16 -21.59 -19.91 -13.52
N PHE A 17 -21.26 -20.19 -12.27
CA PHE A 17 -19.96 -20.72 -11.86
C PHE A 17 -20.17 -22.08 -11.20
N ASN A 18 -19.19 -22.97 -11.34
CA ASN A 18 -19.20 -24.27 -10.69
C ASN A 18 -17.92 -24.42 -9.86
N ALA A 19 -17.99 -24.17 -8.55
CA ALA A 19 -16.82 -24.25 -7.65
C ALA A 19 -16.11 -25.61 -7.66
N ARG A 20 -16.82 -26.73 -7.93
CA ARG A 20 -16.19 -28.06 -7.93
C ARG A 20 -15.27 -28.28 -9.12
N THR A 21 -15.61 -27.68 -10.25
CA THR A 21 -14.85 -27.83 -11.51
C THR A 21 -14.06 -26.58 -11.88
N LEU A 22 -14.25 -25.48 -11.14
CA LEU A 22 -13.66 -24.16 -11.37
C LEU A 22 -13.91 -23.64 -12.78
N LYS A 23 -15.13 -23.89 -13.29
CA LYS A 23 -15.55 -23.53 -14.64
C LYS A 23 -16.75 -22.60 -14.61
N PHE A 24 -16.72 -21.63 -15.53
CA PHE A 24 -17.82 -20.73 -15.81
C PHE A 24 -18.63 -21.21 -17.00
N GLU A 25 -19.94 -21.06 -16.90
CA GLU A 25 -20.83 -21.05 -18.06
C GLU A 25 -21.02 -19.60 -18.50
N ILE A 26 -20.82 -19.33 -19.79
CA ILE A 26 -20.92 -18.00 -20.39
C ILE A 26 -21.87 -17.99 -21.59
N ILE A 27 -22.40 -16.81 -21.91
CA ILE A 27 -23.06 -16.50 -23.18
C ILE A 27 -22.23 -15.44 -23.87
N TRP A 28 -21.70 -15.76 -25.05
CA TRP A 28 -20.99 -14.80 -25.89
C TRP A 28 -21.90 -13.64 -26.27
N ASP A 29 -21.37 -12.42 -26.26
CA ASP A 29 -22.15 -11.22 -26.61
C ASP A 29 -22.55 -11.22 -28.09
N ASP A 30 -21.80 -11.93 -28.95
CA ASP A 30 -22.13 -12.16 -30.35
C ASP A 30 -23.14 -13.31 -30.57
N GLN A 31 -23.69 -13.86 -29.48
CA GLN A 31 -24.66 -14.95 -29.44
C GLN A 31 -24.16 -16.29 -30.01
N ASP A 32 -22.85 -16.51 -30.13
CA ASP A 32 -22.32 -17.80 -30.55
C ASP A 32 -22.76 -18.94 -29.58
N PRO A 33 -23.23 -20.10 -30.09
CA PRO A 33 -23.66 -21.20 -29.24
C PRO A 33 -22.53 -22.13 -28.77
N SER A 34 -21.32 -22.00 -29.31
CA SER A 34 -20.20 -22.90 -29.03
C SER A 34 -19.32 -22.44 -27.86
N GLY A 35 -18.56 -23.37 -27.26
CA GLY A 35 -17.47 -23.04 -26.33
C GLY A 35 -17.90 -22.28 -25.06
N ARG A 36 -19.08 -22.57 -24.50
CA ARG A 36 -19.67 -21.83 -23.38
C ARG A 36 -19.15 -22.19 -21.99
N ILE A 37 -18.35 -23.25 -21.87
CA ILE A 37 -17.77 -23.69 -20.61
C ILE A 37 -16.29 -23.36 -20.60
N ILE A 38 -15.87 -22.44 -19.73
CA ILE A 38 -14.53 -21.86 -19.70
C ILE A 38 -13.92 -22.03 -18.30
N ASP A 39 -12.65 -22.42 -18.21
CA ASP A 39 -11.91 -22.48 -16.95
C ASP A 39 -11.73 -21.07 -16.34
N TYR A 40 -11.73 -20.96 -15.00
CA TYR A 40 -11.64 -19.68 -14.31
C TYR A 40 -10.42 -18.81 -14.70
N TYR A 41 -9.28 -19.44 -15.03
CA TYR A 41 -8.06 -18.75 -15.45
C TYR A 41 -8.07 -18.27 -16.91
N ASN A 42 -9.11 -18.64 -17.68
CA ASN A 42 -9.33 -18.20 -19.07
C ASN A 42 -10.43 -17.13 -19.19
N LEU A 43 -10.70 -16.43 -18.10
CA LEU A 43 -11.69 -15.38 -17.96
C LEU A 43 -11.03 -14.14 -17.33
N ALA A 44 -11.54 -12.96 -17.66
CA ALA A 44 -11.29 -11.75 -16.87
C ALA A 44 -12.60 -10.96 -16.70
N LEU A 45 -12.76 -10.29 -15.57
CA LEU A 45 -13.85 -9.34 -15.41
C LEU A 45 -13.60 -8.14 -16.32
N ASP A 46 -14.63 -7.69 -17.06
CA ASP A 46 -14.54 -6.49 -17.89
C ASP A 46 -14.61 -5.21 -17.04
N ARG A 47 -13.60 -5.04 -16.19
CA ARG A 47 -13.37 -3.85 -15.37
C ARG A 47 -11.91 -3.41 -15.48
N VAL A 48 -11.67 -2.13 -15.26
CA VAL A 48 -10.31 -1.63 -15.07
C VAL A 48 -9.77 -2.21 -13.75
N PRO A 49 -8.63 -2.95 -13.75
CA PRO A 49 -8.02 -3.45 -12.53
C PRO A 49 -7.61 -2.29 -11.61
N ASP A 50 -7.57 -2.49 -10.30
CA ASP A 50 -7.10 -1.48 -9.34
C ASP A 50 -5.59 -1.26 -9.42
N ASP A 51 -5.10 -0.13 -8.88
CA ASP A 51 -3.68 0.26 -8.95
C ASP A 51 -2.75 -0.76 -8.27
N ASP A 52 -3.30 -1.58 -7.37
CA ASP A 52 -2.63 -2.63 -6.61
C ASP A 52 -2.91 -4.05 -7.13
N GLU A 53 -3.55 -4.20 -8.30
CA GLU A 53 -3.83 -5.49 -8.93
C GLU A 53 -2.89 -5.79 -10.11
N VAL A 54 -2.23 -4.76 -10.67
CA VAL A 54 -1.33 -4.90 -11.82
C VAL A 54 0.06 -4.36 -11.51
N ALA A 55 1.04 -5.26 -11.59
CA ALA A 55 2.45 -4.95 -11.42
C ALA A 55 3.30 -5.83 -12.36
N VAL A 56 4.63 -5.74 -12.25
CA VAL A 56 5.52 -6.64 -12.98
C VAL A 56 5.22 -8.08 -12.54
N GLY A 57 5.08 -8.97 -13.52
CA GLY A 57 4.73 -10.37 -13.31
C GLY A 57 3.24 -10.69 -13.40
N SER A 58 2.34 -9.69 -13.34
CA SER A 58 0.90 -9.91 -13.47
C SER A 58 0.53 -10.51 -14.83
N ILE A 59 -0.38 -11.49 -14.81
CA ILE A 59 -1.05 -12.01 -16.01
C ILE A 59 -2.28 -11.16 -16.28
N VAL A 60 -2.35 -10.59 -17.48
CA VAL A 60 -3.41 -9.66 -17.89
C VAL A 60 -3.96 -10.05 -19.25
N LEU A 61 -5.21 -9.68 -19.52
CA LEU A 61 -5.71 -9.56 -20.89
C LEU A 61 -5.49 -8.14 -21.38
N PHE A 62 -5.04 -7.98 -22.62
CA PHE A 62 -4.87 -6.68 -23.27
C PHE A 62 -5.42 -6.73 -24.71
N PRO A 63 -5.84 -5.61 -25.29
CA PRO A 63 -6.41 -5.55 -26.63
C PRO A 63 -5.30 -5.62 -27.69
N GLN A 64 -5.48 -6.46 -28.71
CA GLN A 64 -4.62 -6.45 -29.89
C GLN A 64 -5.41 -6.95 -31.12
N GLY A 65 -5.72 -6.04 -32.03
CA GLY A 65 -6.48 -6.33 -33.25
C GLY A 65 -8.00 -6.40 -33.06
N GLU A 66 -8.73 -6.42 -34.17
CA GLU A 66 -10.19 -6.46 -34.21
C GLU A 66 -10.67 -7.63 -35.08
N TYR A 67 -11.90 -8.07 -34.90
CA TYR A 67 -12.57 -8.98 -35.83
C TYR A 67 -13.83 -8.34 -36.40
N ARG A 68 -14.10 -8.64 -37.68
CA ARG A 68 -15.35 -8.27 -38.33
C ARG A 68 -16.32 -9.44 -38.23
N GLY A 69 -17.50 -9.19 -37.70
CA GLY A 69 -18.63 -10.11 -37.81
C GLY A 69 -19.26 -10.04 -39.21
N GLU A 70 -20.02 -11.07 -39.57
CA GLU A 70 -20.83 -11.07 -40.79
C GLU A 70 -22.12 -10.25 -40.58
N GLU A 71 -22.44 -9.42 -41.56
CA GLU A 71 -23.59 -8.50 -41.53
C GLU A 71 -24.91 -9.28 -41.32
N GLY A 72 -25.64 -8.95 -40.26
CA GLY A 72 -26.90 -9.62 -39.89
C GLY A 72 -26.76 -10.87 -39.02
N VAL A 73 -25.54 -11.33 -38.72
CA VAL A 73 -25.29 -12.52 -37.87
C VAL A 73 -24.42 -12.19 -36.67
N ARG A 74 -23.36 -11.38 -36.81
CA ARG A 74 -22.43 -11.05 -35.72
C ARG A 74 -21.99 -9.60 -35.77
N LEU A 75 -21.94 -8.93 -34.62
CA LEU A 75 -21.27 -7.64 -34.48
C LEU A 75 -19.76 -7.88 -34.40
N GLY A 76 -18.97 -7.12 -35.15
CA GLY A 76 -17.51 -7.13 -34.98
C GLY A 76 -17.11 -6.63 -33.59
N GLY A 77 -15.90 -6.95 -33.15
CA GLY A 77 -15.45 -6.62 -31.80
C GLY A 77 -13.94 -6.54 -31.62
N GLN A 78 -13.55 -6.13 -30.41
CA GLN A 78 -12.16 -6.08 -29.96
C GLN A 78 -11.65 -7.48 -29.65
N ARG A 79 -10.44 -7.81 -30.10
CA ARG A 79 -9.75 -9.04 -29.68
C ARG A 79 -8.88 -8.75 -28.47
N TRP A 80 -8.97 -9.66 -27.50
CA TRP A 80 -8.15 -9.63 -26.30
C TRP A 80 -7.17 -10.81 -26.31
N HIS A 81 -6.01 -10.59 -25.71
CA HIS A 81 -4.92 -11.54 -25.65
C HIS A 81 -4.35 -11.60 -24.24
N GLN A 82 -3.92 -12.78 -23.80
CA GLN A 82 -3.25 -12.94 -22.52
C GLN A 82 -1.75 -12.63 -22.63
N GLY A 83 -1.23 -11.89 -21.66
CA GLY A 83 0.16 -11.47 -21.56
C GLY A 83 0.64 -11.37 -20.13
N LYS A 84 1.96 -11.41 -19.94
CA LYS A 84 2.63 -11.17 -18.66
C LYS A 84 3.29 -9.79 -18.71
N ILE A 85 2.99 -8.93 -17.74
CA ILE A 85 3.69 -7.65 -17.58
C ILE A 85 5.16 -7.93 -17.25
N THR A 86 6.08 -7.38 -18.04
CA THR A 86 7.53 -7.49 -17.78
C THR A 86 8.13 -6.16 -17.33
N PHE A 87 7.46 -5.04 -17.61
CA PHE A 87 7.99 -3.72 -17.31
C PHE A 87 6.87 -2.71 -17.05
N VAL A 88 7.10 -1.81 -16.09
CA VAL A 88 6.23 -0.67 -15.81
C VAL A 88 7.06 0.61 -15.88
N SER A 89 6.60 1.56 -16.69
CA SER A 89 7.22 2.86 -16.88
C SER A 89 6.27 3.99 -16.51
N LYS A 90 6.78 5.22 -16.49
CA LYS A 90 5.97 6.43 -16.33
C LYS A 90 5.78 7.09 -17.69
N GLY A 91 4.54 7.41 -18.03
CA GLY A 91 4.20 8.24 -19.18
C GLY A 91 4.50 9.71 -18.94
N GLU A 92 4.26 10.52 -19.97
CA GLU A 92 4.55 11.96 -19.96
C GLU A 92 3.74 12.72 -18.90
N ASN A 93 2.55 12.21 -18.51
CA ASN A 93 1.69 12.81 -17.49
C ASN A 93 1.83 12.11 -16.12
N GLY A 94 2.85 11.26 -15.95
CA GLY A 94 3.12 10.52 -14.71
C GLY A 94 2.24 9.28 -14.50
N GLU A 95 1.38 8.94 -15.46
CA GLU A 95 0.60 7.70 -15.49
C GLU A 95 1.50 6.47 -15.60
N LYS A 96 1.06 5.34 -15.03
CA LYS A 96 1.77 4.06 -15.19
C LYS A 96 1.47 3.47 -16.57
N LEU A 97 2.54 3.15 -17.30
CA LEU A 97 2.51 2.50 -18.60
C LEU A 97 3.07 1.08 -18.47
N TYR A 98 2.32 0.11 -18.99
CA TYR A 98 2.58 -1.31 -18.83
C TYR A 98 3.04 -1.92 -20.15
N SER A 99 4.16 -2.62 -20.10
CA SER A 99 4.71 -3.36 -21.23
C SER A 99 4.94 -4.82 -20.83
N GLY A 100 4.85 -5.71 -21.80
CA GLY A 100 4.93 -7.13 -21.54
C GLY A 100 4.95 -7.97 -22.79
N GLN A 101 4.84 -9.27 -22.58
CA GLN A 101 4.90 -10.27 -23.65
C GLN A 101 3.71 -11.22 -23.57
N HIS A 102 3.33 -11.78 -24.72
CA HIS A 102 2.30 -12.82 -24.77
C HIS A 102 2.70 -14.03 -23.90
N THR A 103 1.75 -14.62 -23.18
CA THR A 103 1.98 -15.87 -22.42
C THR A 103 1.98 -17.12 -23.29
N LYS A 104 1.42 -17.00 -24.51
CA LYS A 104 1.21 -18.09 -25.46
C LYS A 104 1.70 -17.68 -26.84
N GLY A 105 2.37 -18.61 -27.52
CA GLY A 105 2.96 -18.42 -28.84
C GLY A 105 2.46 -19.42 -29.88
N LYS A 106 3.14 -19.44 -31.03
CA LYS A 106 2.82 -20.35 -32.14
C LYS A 106 2.86 -21.83 -31.71
N GLU A 107 3.80 -22.18 -30.83
CA GLU A 107 4.01 -23.54 -30.33
C GLU A 107 2.83 -24.01 -29.46
N ASP A 108 2.15 -23.09 -28.77
CA ASP A 108 0.91 -23.37 -28.03
C ASP A 108 -0.34 -23.45 -28.94
N GLY A 109 -0.17 -23.30 -30.26
CA GLY A 109 -1.29 -23.21 -31.20
C GLY A 109 -1.98 -21.84 -31.23
N LYS A 110 -1.34 -20.77 -30.72
CA LYS A 110 -1.85 -19.40 -30.87
C LYS A 110 -1.77 -18.98 -32.32
N TRP A 111 -2.83 -18.35 -32.81
CA TRP A 111 -2.79 -17.71 -34.13
C TRP A 111 -1.93 -16.46 -34.07
N VAL A 112 -0.72 -16.51 -34.65
CA VAL A 112 0.27 -15.41 -34.64
C VAL A 112 0.46 -14.73 -35.99
N THR A 113 -0.24 -15.18 -37.04
CA THR A 113 -0.06 -14.67 -38.41
C THR A 113 -1.12 -13.65 -38.82
N PHE A 114 -1.98 -13.21 -37.90
CA PHE A 114 -2.98 -12.19 -38.21
C PHE A 114 -2.35 -10.79 -38.28
N ARG A 115 -2.95 -9.92 -39.08
CA ARG A 115 -2.52 -8.54 -39.22
C ARG A 115 -2.70 -7.79 -37.90
N GLY A 116 -1.61 -7.26 -37.34
CA GLY A 116 -1.60 -6.55 -36.06
C GLY A 116 -1.15 -7.40 -34.87
N TYR A 117 -0.72 -8.65 -35.09
CA TYR A 117 -0.03 -9.42 -34.06
C TYR A 117 1.37 -8.86 -33.81
N GLU A 118 1.66 -8.55 -32.56
CA GLU A 118 3.01 -8.28 -32.05
C GLU A 118 3.28 -9.26 -30.89
N PRO A 119 4.49 -9.84 -30.78
CA PRO A 119 4.82 -10.77 -29.69
C PRO A 119 4.87 -10.09 -28.31
N GLU A 120 5.10 -8.79 -28.32
CA GLU A 120 5.18 -7.92 -27.16
C GLU A 120 4.16 -6.78 -27.29
N PHE A 121 3.70 -6.28 -26.15
CA PHE A 121 2.88 -5.08 -26.07
C PHE A 121 3.62 -4.04 -25.25
N TYR A 122 3.41 -2.77 -25.59
CA TYR A 122 4.18 -1.68 -25.03
C TYR A 122 3.28 -0.52 -24.66
N SER A 123 3.62 0.11 -23.55
CA SER A 123 3.05 1.39 -23.13
C SER A 123 1.53 1.40 -23.04
N LEU A 124 0.95 0.27 -22.62
CA LEU A 124 -0.49 0.18 -22.38
C LEU A 124 -0.86 0.86 -21.08
N THR A 125 -1.99 1.53 -21.04
CA THR A 125 -2.56 2.10 -19.82
C THR A 125 -3.41 1.07 -19.08
N ARG A 126 -3.64 1.26 -17.78
CA ARG A 126 -4.40 0.33 -16.93
C ARG A 126 -5.81 0.04 -17.45
N ASN A 127 -6.48 1.04 -18.05
CA ASN A 127 -7.80 0.89 -18.67
C ASN A 127 -7.84 -0.06 -19.89
N GLN A 128 -6.67 -0.35 -20.49
CA GLN A 128 -6.51 -1.32 -21.57
C GLN A 128 -6.20 -2.72 -21.05
N LEU A 129 -6.14 -2.93 -19.73
CA LEU A 129 -5.85 -4.23 -19.14
C LEU A 129 -7.10 -4.79 -18.47
N ARG A 130 -7.21 -6.12 -18.43
CA ARG A 130 -8.16 -6.86 -17.59
C ARG A 130 -7.41 -7.94 -16.82
N ILE A 131 -7.89 -8.27 -15.63
CA ILE A 131 -7.27 -9.33 -14.80
C ILE A 131 -8.30 -10.42 -14.50
N ALA A 132 -7.83 -11.66 -14.44
CA ALA A 132 -8.65 -12.78 -14.00
C ALA A 132 -9.09 -12.56 -12.53
N PRO A 133 -10.32 -12.95 -12.17
CA PRO A 133 -10.73 -12.92 -10.77
C PRO A 133 -9.84 -13.87 -9.94
N ASN A 134 -9.61 -13.51 -8.67
CA ASN A 134 -8.96 -14.43 -7.74
C ASN A 134 -9.92 -15.59 -7.44
N VAL A 135 -9.46 -16.82 -7.67
CA VAL A 135 -10.29 -18.02 -7.51
C VAL A 135 -10.75 -18.23 -6.07
N LEU A 136 -9.94 -17.82 -5.08
CA LEU A 136 -10.28 -17.96 -3.67
C LEU A 136 -11.41 -16.99 -3.27
N ASP A 137 -11.48 -15.80 -3.90
CA ASP A 137 -12.59 -14.87 -3.72
C ASP A 137 -13.90 -15.49 -4.22
N LEU A 138 -13.86 -16.12 -5.40
CA LEU A 138 -15.00 -16.79 -6.01
C LEU A 138 -15.52 -17.95 -5.14
N LEU A 139 -14.59 -18.78 -4.65
CA LEU A 139 -14.91 -19.92 -3.81
C LEU A 139 -15.46 -19.50 -2.44
N SER A 140 -14.93 -18.42 -1.86
CA SER A 140 -15.44 -17.83 -0.61
C SER A 140 -16.86 -17.28 -0.77
N ALA A 141 -17.15 -16.64 -1.90
CA ALA A 141 -18.49 -16.13 -2.22
C ALA A 141 -19.52 -17.26 -2.42
N GLU A 142 -19.15 -18.42 -2.99
CA GLU A 142 -20.06 -19.57 -3.06
C GLU A 142 -20.28 -20.22 -1.70
N ALA A 143 -19.22 -20.38 -0.89
CA ALA A 143 -19.33 -21.00 0.43
C ALA A 143 -20.27 -20.23 1.38
N SER A 144 -20.37 -18.91 1.24
CA SER A 144 -21.29 -18.07 2.02
C SER A 144 -22.75 -18.15 1.56
N ASN A 145 -23.02 -18.60 0.33
CA ASN A 145 -24.38 -18.80 -0.18
C ASN A 145 -24.95 -20.19 0.20
N ASP A 146 -24.09 -21.16 0.50
CA ASP A 146 -24.46 -22.55 0.85
C ASP A 146 -24.68 -22.79 2.36
N GLU A 147 -24.58 -21.76 3.22
CA GLU A 147 -24.79 -21.88 4.69
C GLU A 147 -26.19 -22.34 5.11
N GLU A 148 -27.15 -22.50 4.18
CA GLU A 148 -28.45 -23.13 4.46
C GLU A 148 -28.46 -24.67 4.33
N SER A 149 -27.36 -25.34 3.92
CA SER A 149 -27.35 -26.80 3.88
C SER A 149 -26.04 -27.47 4.30
N VAL A 150 -26.18 -28.37 5.29
CA VAL A 150 -25.21 -29.32 5.86
C VAL A 150 -24.40 -28.83 7.06
N HIS A 151 -25.04 -28.89 8.23
CA HIS A 151 -24.35 -29.10 9.51
C HIS A 151 -23.73 -30.51 9.53
N ASP A 152 -22.44 -30.63 9.28
CA ASP A 152 -21.65 -31.79 9.74
C ASP A 152 -20.57 -31.30 10.73
N THR A 153 -21.00 -31.15 11.99
CA THR A 153 -20.26 -30.48 13.08
C THR A 153 -18.98 -31.20 13.54
N ASN A 154 -18.59 -32.31 12.89
CA ASN A 154 -17.43 -33.11 13.30
C ASN A 154 -16.18 -32.95 12.41
N GLU A 155 -16.30 -32.50 11.15
CA GLU A 155 -15.11 -32.21 10.30
C GLU A 155 -14.57 -30.79 10.51
N ASP A 156 -15.42 -29.81 10.82
CA ASP A 156 -15.02 -28.40 10.96
C ASP A 156 -14.04 -28.13 12.14
N ALA A 157 -14.05 -28.99 13.17
CA ALA A 157 -13.09 -28.89 14.28
C ALA A 157 -11.68 -29.39 13.89
N ALA A 158 -11.58 -30.31 12.93
CA ALA A 158 -10.33 -30.94 12.51
C ALA A 158 -9.50 -30.07 11.55
N ASP A 159 -10.12 -29.10 10.88
CA ASP A 159 -9.48 -28.18 9.94
C ASP A 159 -9.23 -26.77 10.54
N SER A 160 -9.51 -26.55 11.83
CA SER A 160 -9.15 -25.32 12.52
C SER A 160 -7.64 -25.26 12.79
N CYS A 161 -7.00 -24.13 12.47
CA CYS A 161 -5.58 -23.91 12.75
C CYS A 161 -5.37 -22.52 13.34
N ASP A 162 -4.31 -22.35 14.13
CA ASP A 162 -3.86 -21.05 14.61
C ASP A 162 -3.14 -20.29 13.49
N VAL A 163 -2.34 -21.01 12.71
CA VAL A 163 -1.42 -20.45 11.72
C VAL A 163 -1.63 -21.13 10.36
N PHE A 164 -1.98 -20.36 9.34
CA PHE A 164 -1.86 -20.79 7.95
C PHE A 164 -0.51 -20.35 7.38
N ILE A 165 0.17 -21.23 6.67
CA ILE A 165 1.47 -20.95 6.06
C ILE A 165 1.33 -20.99 4.54
N SER A 166 1.65 -19.88 3.88
CA SER A 166 1.69 -19.74 2.43
C SER A 166 3.16 -19.62 1.99
N TYR A 167 3.60 -20.50 1.09
CA TYR A 167 4.96 -20.51 0.55
C TYR A 167 4.98 -21.20 -0.82
N SER A 168 5.94 -20.84 -1.69
CA SER A 168 6.13 -21.58 -2.94
C SER A 168 6.82 -22.90 -2.64
N LYS A 169 6.31 -23.99 -3.21
CA LYS A 169 6.95 -25.31 -3.10
C LYS A 169 8.37 -25.32 -3.66
N LEU A 170 8.70 -24.41 -4.59
CA LEU A 170 10.06 -24.23 -5.10
C LEU A 170 11.04 -23.71 -4.04
N ASN A 171 10.55 -23.16 -2.93
CA ASN A 171 11.36 -22.72 -1.80
C ASN A 171 11.55 -23.80 -0.72
N SER A 172 11.00 -25.00 -0.89
CA SER A 172 11.22 -26.12 0.04
C SER A 172 12.03 -27.23 -0.64
N LEU A 173 13.15 -27.59 -0.01
CA LEU A 173 14.01 -28.66 -0.50
C LEU A 173 13.29 -30.01 -0.46
N ASP A 174 12.45 -30.22 0.55
CA ASP A 174 11.67 -31.45 0.70
C ASP A 174 10.59 -31.55 -0.38
N ALA A 175 9.86 -30.46 -0.68
CA ALA A 175 8.87 -30.44 -1.76
C ALA A 175 9.51 -30.70 -3.14
N VAL A 176 10.71 -30.15 -3.38
CA VAL A 176 11.51 -30.43 -4.59
C VAL A 176 11.92 -31.90 -4.67
N ARG A 177 12.43 -32.48 -3.56
CA ARG A 177 12.86 -33.89 -3.51
C ARG A 177 11.70 -34.88 -3.65
N ASN A 178 10.52 -34.50 -3.18
CA ASN A 178 9.31 -35.31 -3.27
C ASN A 178 8.61 -35.21 -4.63
N ASN A 179 9.19 -34.50 -5.60
CA ASN A 179 8.60 -34.23 -6.93
C ASN A 179 7.22 -33.55 -6.86
N GLU A 180 7.01 -32.68 -5.87
CA GLU A 180 5.76 -31.92 -5.72
C GLU A 180 5.72 -30.66 -6.60
N VAL A 181 6.88 -30.23 -7.08
CA VAL A 181 7.02 -29.28 -8.18
C VAL A 181 7.23 -30.08 -9.45
N GLY A 182 6.48 -29.78 -10.51
CA GLY A 182 6.58 -30.53 -11.78
C GLY A 182 8.01 -30.54 -12.34
N ASN A 183 8.30 -31.45 -13.29
CA ASN A 183 9.61 -31.60 -13.95
C ASN A 183 10.05 -30.30 -14.67
N GLN A 184 10.51 -29.30 -13.91
CA GLN A 184 11.26 -28.18 -14.41
C GLN A 184 12.73 -28.58 -14.46
N ASP A 185 13.44 -28.20 -15.53
CA ASP A 185 14.90 -28.32 -15.63
C ASP A 185 15.56 -27.36 -14.63
N LEU A 186 15.42 -27.67 -13.34
CA LEU A 186 16.09 -26.93 -12.28
C LEU A 186 17.60 -27.17 -12.42
N PRO A 187 18.42 -26.10 -12.45
CA PRO A 187 19.85 -26.26 -12.62
C PRO A 187 20.43 -27.09 -11.45
N PRO A 188 21.50 -27.89 -11.66
CA PRO A 188 22.08 -28.74 -10.61
C PRO A 188 22.46 -27.98 -9.33
N SER A 189 22.80 -26.69 -9.44
CA SER A 189 23.12 -25.79 -8.33
C SER A 189 21.90 -25.36 -7.49
N TYR A 190 20.68 -25.60 -7.96
CA TYR A 190 19.45 -25.17 -7.29
C TYR A 190 19.26 -25.87 -5.94
N ASN A 191 19.56 -27.17 -5.87
CA ASN A 191 19.49 -27.93 -4.61
C ASN A 191 20.53 -27.45 -3.59
N GLU A 192 21.72 -27.04 -4.04
CA GLU A 192 22.76 -26.50 -3.17
C GLU A 192 22.37 -25.11 -2.62
N ALA A 193 21.77 -24.27 -3.46
CA ALA A 193 21.23 -22.97 -3.05
C ALA A 193 20.07 -23.12 -2.03
N LEU A 194 19.13 -24.04 -2.28
CA LEU A 194 18.04 -24.34 -1.34
C LEU A 194 18.55 -24.90 -0.02
N ALA A 195 19.59 -25.74 -0.04
CA ALA A 195 20.16 -26.32 1.18
C ALA A 195 20.75 -25.26 2.14
N ALA A 196 21.18 -24.11 1.61
CA ALA A 196 21.68 -22.97 2.39
C ALA A 196 20.58 -22.03 2.90
N MET A 197 19.40 -22.05 2.26
CA MET A 197 18.25 -21.22 2.62
C MET A 197 17.51 -21.78 3.85
N CYS A 198 16.78 -20.92 4.55
CA CYS A 198 15.80 -21.37 5.55
C CYS A 198 14.58 -21.99 4.88
N ASP A 199 14.35 -23.29 5.11
CA ASP A 199 13.23 -24.01 4.51
C ASP A 199 11.92 -23.68 5.25
N PRO A 200 10.85 -23.24 4.55
CA PRO A 200 9.54 -23.05 5.15
C PRO A 200 8.99 -24.28 5.86
N HIS A 201 9.33 -25.49 5.39
CA HIS A 201 8.93 -26.75 6.01
C HIS A 201 9.62 -26.96 7.37
N ASP A 202 10.92 -26.64 7.48
CA ASP A 202 11.64 -26.67 8.75
C ASP A 202 11.02 -25.67 9.76
N ILE A 203 10.70 -24.46 9.29
CA ILE A 203 10.08 -23.42 10.11
C ILE A 203 8.69 -23.84 10.57
N ARG A 204 7.88 -24.46 9.69
CA ARG A 204 6.59 -25.07 10.03
C ARG A 204 6.72 -26.08 11.16
N ASN A 205 7.67 -27.01 11.04
CA ASN A 205 7.92 -28.02 12.07
C ASN A 205 8.31 -27.38 13.40
N GLN A 206 9.12 -26.32 13.39
CA GLN A 206 9.48 -25.59 14.60
C GLN A 206 8.30 -24.84 15.22
N LEU A 207 7.40 -24.24 14.43
CA LEU A 207 6.17 -23.63 14.94
C LEU A 207 5.28 -24.67 15.65
N GLN A 208 5.14 -25.87 15.06
CA GLN A 208 4.40 -26.98 15.68
C GLN A 208 5.05 -27.48 16.96
N GLN A 209 6.39 -27.60 17.00
CA GLN A 209 7.14 -27.97 18.21
C GLN A 209 6.95 -26.95 19.34
N ASN A 210 6.67 -25.69 19.01
CA ASN A 210 6.34 -24.62 19.97
C ASN A 210 4.85 -24.59 20.35
N GLY A 211 4.07 -25.63 20.01
CA GLY A 211 2.69 -25.82 20.45
C GLY A 211 1.64 -25.06 19.64
N LEU A 212 2.01 -24.47 18.49
CA LEU A 212 1.05 -23.81 17.59
C LEU A 212 0.35 -24.84 16.70
N LEU A 213 -0.96 -24.69 16.52
CA LEU A 213 -1.70 -25.47 15.54
C LEU A 213 -1.46 -24.90 14.14
N VAL A 214 -0.46 -25.42 13.44
CA VAL A 214 -0.16 -25.01 12.07
C VAL A 214 -0.98 -25.83 11.09
N GLY A 215 -1.63 -25.16 10.14
CA GLY A 215 -2.42 -25.78 9.08
C GLY A 215 -1.67 -26.90 8.35
N GLN A 216 -2.44 -27.88 7.89
CA GLN A 216 -1.95 -28.90 6.94
C GLN A 216 -1.42 -28.24 5.67
N GLU A 217 -0.52 -28.91 4.96
CA GLU A 217 -0.08 -28.40 3.68
C GLU A 217 -1.22 -28.43 2.67
N PRO A 218 -1.35 -27.40 1.81
CA PRO A 218 -2.40 -27.37 0.79
C PRO A 218 -2.31 -28.61 -0.10
N SER A 219 -3.38 -29.42 -0.13
CA SER A 219 -3.46 -30.63 -0.96
C SER A 219 -3.75 -30.32 -2.44
N GLY A 220 -3.71 -29.03 -2.83
CA GLY A 220 -4.18 -28.54 -4.12
C GLY A 220 -5.70 -28.29 -4.18
N ASP A 221 -6.44 -28.60 -3.10
CA ASP A 221 -7.85 -28.26 -2.97
C ASP A 221 -8.02 -26.81 -2.51
N LEU A 222 -8.37 -25.94 -3.45
CA LEU A 222 -8.53 -24.51 -3.22
C LEU A 222 -9.69 -24.19 -2.26
N MET A 223 -10.75 -25.02 -2.21
CA MET A 223 -11.84 -24.83 -1.27
C MET A 223 -11.38 -25.11 0.16
N LYS A 224 -10.56 -26.15 0.33
CA LYS A 224 -9.91 -26.41 1.63
C LYS A 224 -8.99 -25.25 2.01
N THR A 225 -8.21 -24.72 1.08
CA THR A 225 -7.36 -23.54 1.32
C THR A 225 -8.17 -22.33 1.78
N VAL A 226 -9.31 -22.02 1.14
CA VAL A 226 -10.22 -20.94 1.55
C VAL A 226 -10.66 -21.12 3.01
N LYS A 227 -11.14 -22.32 3.37
CA LYS A 227 -11.57 -22.64 4.74
C LYS A 227 -10.42 -22.51 5.74
N MET A 228 -9.23 -22.99 5.39
CA MET A 228 -8.06 -22.93 6.27
C MET A 228 -7.59 -21.49 6.50
N ILE A 229 -7.51 -20.67 5.45
CA ILE A 229 -7.19 -19.23 5.60
C ILE A 229 -8.26 -18.53 6.43
N HIS A 230 -9.54 -18.83 6.20
CA HIS A 230 -10.66 -18.26 6.96
C HIS A 230 -10.64 -18.68 8.44
N ASN A 231 -10.25 -19.91 8.75
CA ASN A 231 -10.21 -20.42 10.12
C ASN A 231 -8.90 -20.08 10.85
N ALA A 232 -7.83 -19.78 10.10
CA ALA A 232 -6.57 -19.34 10.66
C ALA A 232 -6.73 -18.03 11.44
N LYS A 233 -6.06 -17.96 12.60
CA LYS A 233 -5.93 -16.70 13.34
C LYS A 233 -4.96 -15.79 12.60
N VAL A 234 -3.82 -16.32 12.15
CA VAL A 234 -2.78 -15.57 11.44
C VAL A 234 -2.29 -16.32 10.21
N VAL A 235 -1.90 -15.56 9.17
CA VAL A 235 -1.26 -16.09 7.96
C VAL A 235 0.22 -15.73 8.00
N ILE A 236 1.11 -16.67 7.72
CA ILE A 236 2.54 -16.40 7.49
C ILE A 236 2.80 -16.57 6.00
N ALA A 237 3.29 -15.53 5.35
CA ALA A 237 3.62 -15.56 3.92
C ALA A 237 5.14 -15.54 3.74
N PHE A 238 5.69 -16.62 3.16
CA PHE A 238 7.11 -16.76 2.87
C PHE A 238 7.44 -16.17 1.51
N LEU A 239 7.84 -14.90 1.52
CA LEU A 239 8.04 -14.07 0.35
C LEU A 239 9.42 -14.33 -0.29
N SER A 240 9.39 -14.55 -1.59
CA SER A 240 10.53 -14.79 -2.47
C SER A 240 10.13 -14.49 -3.92
N ASP A 241 11.07 -14.55 -4.86
CA ASP A 241 10.76 -14.44 -6.28
C ASP A 241 9.92 -15.61 -6.77
N GLU A 242 10.16 -16.82 -6.26
CA GLU A 242 9.35 -18.00 -6.58
C GLU A 242 7.92 -17.84 -6.06
N TYR A 243 7.75 -17.34 -4.83
CA TYR A 243 6.44 -17.04 -4.25
C TYR A 243 5.68 -16.01 -5.09
N ALA A 244 6.35 -14.93 -5.49
CA ALA A 244 5.72 -13.91 -6.32
C ALA A 244 5.43 -14.40 -7.74
N ASN A 245 6.14 -15.41 -8.25
CA ASN A 245 5.88 -16.00 -9.57
C ASN A 245 4.85 -17.13 -9.53
N ASP A 246 4.60 -17.74 -8.38
CA ASP A 246 3.58 -18.77 -8.18
C ASP A 246 2.17 -18.15 -8.12
N GLU A 247 1.27 -18.61 -9.00
CA GLU A 247 -0.08 -18.06 -9.12
C GLU A 247 -0.95 -18.33 -7.89
N ILE A 248 -0.86 -19.52 -7.33
CA ILE A 248 -1.65 -19.90 -6.16
C ILE A 248 -1.17 -19.13 -4.94
N CYS A 249 0.15 -19.01 -4.75
CA CYS A 249 0.73 -18.21 -3.66
C CYS A 249 0.27 -16.75 -3.73
N ARG A 250 0.31 -16.13 -4.91
CA ARG A 250 -0.20 -14.76 -5.10
C ARG A 250 -1.69 -14.64 -4.74
N GLN A 251 -2.50 -15.61 -5.17
CA GLN A 251 -3.93 -15.62 -4.91
C GLN A 251 -4.23 -15.82 -3.42
N GLU A 252 -3.54 -16.73 -2.73
CA GLU A 252 -3.59 -16.92 -1.28
C GLU A 252 -3.26 -15.62 -0.54
N PHE A 253 -2.17 -14.96 -0.94
CA PHE A 253 -1.74 -13.70 -0.36
C PHE A 253 -2.78 -12.58 -0.51
N GLN A 254 -3.27 -12.40 -1.75
CA GLN A 254 -4.31 -11.42 -2.07
C GLN A 254 -5.61 -11.70 -1.33
N TYR A 255 -6.06 -12.95 -1.30
CA TYR A 255 -7.27 -13.37 -0.60
C TYR A 255 -7.15 -13.11 0.91
N ALA A 256 -6.03 -13.50 1.53
CA ALA A 256 -5.77 -13.25 2.94
C ALA A 256 -5.82 -11.76 3.29
N LYS A 257 -5.18 -10.89 2.48
CA LYS A 257 -5.12 -9.44 2.70
C LYS A 257 -6.43 -8.71 2.38
N LYS A 258 -6.95 -8.89 1.17
CA LYS A 258 -8.03 -8.06 0.62
C LYS A 258 -9.42 -8.58 1.02
N THR A 259 -9.61 -9.89 1.00
CA THR A 259 -10.94 -10.51 1.12
C THR A 259 -11.18 -11.03 2.54
N ALA A 260 -10.34 -11.95 3.02
CA ALA A 260 -10.46 -12.52 4.36
C ALA A 260 -9.95 -11.59 5.47
N LYS A 261 -9.24 -10.51 5.12
CA LYS A 261 -8.69 -9.48 6.03
C LYS A 261 -7.94 -10.08 7.23
N LYS A 262 -7.17 -11.15 6.99
CA LYS A 262 -6.31 -11.80 7.98
C LYS A 262 -5.06 -10.97 8.21
N SER A 263 -4.49 -10.97 9.43
CA SER A 263 -3.14 -10.46 9.58
C SER A 263 -2.16 -11.45 9.01
N VAL A 264 -1.28 -10.88 8.21
CA VAL A 264 -0.28 -11.58 7.45
C VAL A 264 1.05 -11.16 8.03
N ILE A 265 1.87 -12.13 8.43
CA ILE A 265 3.25 -11.92 8.84
C ILE A 265 4.12 -12.18 7.61
N PRO A 266 4.69 -11.13 6.98
CA PRO A 266 5.60 -11.33 5.87
C PRO A 266 6.95 -11.84 6.39
N VAL A 267 7.36 -12.99 5.87
CA VAL A 267 8.66 -13.61 6.14
C VAL A 267 9.41 -13.66 4.82
N VAL A 268 10.53 -12.95 4.71
CA VAL A 268 11.34 -12.99 3.47
C VAL A 268 12.34 -14.12 3.58
N ILE A 269 12.43 -14.94 2.53
CA ILE A 269 13.41 -16.03 2.40
C ILE A 269 14.25 -15.84 1.15
N GLY A 270 15.50 -16.27 1.22
CA GLY A 270 16.48 -16.09 0.14
C GLY A 270 17.09 -14.69 0.09
N GLU A 271 17.89 -14.48 -0.95
CA GLU A 271 18.72 -13.27 -1.10
C GLU A 271 18.13 -12.22 -2.05
N SER A 272 17.17 -12.61 -2.90
CA SER A 272 16.58 -11.73 -3.91
C SER A 272 15.39 -10.93 -3.38
N PHE A 273 15.20 -9.75 -3.98
CA PHE A 273 14.14 -8.80 -3.68
C PHE A 273 13.38 -8.34 -4.92
N GLU A 274 13.53 -9.02 -6.07
CA GLU A 274 12.80 -8.65 -7.30
C GLU A 274 11.29 -8.75 -7.12
N TRP A 275 10.83 -9.68 -6.29
CA TRP A 275 9.45 -9.82 -5.85
C TRP A 275 8.84 -8.53 -5.29
N MET A 276 9.63 -7.58 -4.79
CA MET A 276 9.12 -6.27 -4.33
C MET A 276 8.45 -5.46 -5.45
N MET A 277 8.81 -5.72 -6.71
CA MET A 277 8.20 -5.08 -7.88
C MET A 277 6.92 -5.77 -8.35
N SER A 278 6.54 -6.88 -7.71
CA SER A 278 5.31 -7.63 -7.99
C SER A 278 4.11 -7.11 -7.20
N VAL A 279 2.93 -7.69 -7.47
CA VAL A 279 1.71 -7.38 -6.70
C VAL A 279 1.87 -7.71 -5.22
N VAL A 280 2.60 -8.78 -4.88
CA VAL A 280 2.89 -9.14 -3.48
C VAL A 280 3.70 -8.03 -2.81
N GLY A 281 4.74 -7.53 -3.49
CA GLY A 281 5.56 -6.42 -3.01
C GLY A 281 4.77 -5.13 -2.81
N LEU A 282 3.85 -4.84 -3.72
CA LEU A 282 2.97 -3.67 -3.63
C LEU A 282 2.01 -3.74 -2.44
N LEU A 283 1.46 -4.93 -2.16
CA LEU A 283 0.50 -5.14 -1.08
C LEU A 283 1.13 -5.16 0.32
N ILE A 284 2.44 -5.37 0.41
CA ILE A 284 3.18 -5.23 1.67
C ILE A 284 3.96 -3.91 1.76
N ALA A 285 3.80 -3.00 0.80
CA ALA A 285 4.59 -1.79 0.75
C ALA A 285 4.40 -0.98 2.05
N GLY A 286 5.48 -0.77 2.80
CA GLY A 286 5.45 -0.10 4.11
C GLY A 286 5.25 -1.05 5.30
N GLU A 287 5.06 -2.35 5.09
CA GLU A 287 5.00 -3.35 6.15
C GLU A 287 6.39 -3.87 6.53
N LEU A 288 6.58 -4.17 7.82
CA LEU A 288 7.80 -4.80 8.31
C LEU A 288 7.76 -6.31 8.06
N TYR A 289 8.87 -6.86 7.59
CA TYR A 289 9.04 -8.30 7.38
C TYR A 289 10.17 -8.89 8.22
N ILE A 290 10.10 -10.19 8.47
CA ILE A 290 11.14 -10.96 9.16
C ILE A 290 12.01 -11.63 8.11
N HIS A 291 13.28 -11.26 8.02
CA HIS A 291 14.19 -11.79 6.99
C HIS A 291 14.94 -13.03 7.46
N PHE A 292 14.54 -14.18 6.95
CA PHE A 292 15.23 -15.46 7.08
C PHE A 292 16.20 -15.65 5.91
N LYS A 293 17.28 -14.86 5.94
CA LYS A 293 18.26 -14.82 4.85
C LYS A 293 18.89 -16.20 4.59
N ASP A 294 19.37 -16.85 5.63
CA ASP A 294 20.08 -18.12 5.57
C ASP A 294 20.00 -18.87 6.92
N LYS A 295 20.39 -20.14 6.92
CA LYS A 295 20.29 -21.00 8.11
C LYS A 295 21.03 -20.47 9.35
N THR A 296 22.02 -19.59 9.20
CA THR A 296 22.77 -19.06 10.35
C THR A 296 21.95 -18.11 11.22
N VAL A 297 20.96 -17.44 10.63
CA VAL A 297 20.06 -16.50 11.34
C VAL A 297 18.74 -17.13 11.77
N GLN A 298 18.46 -18.37 11.35
CA GLN A 298 17.17 -19.04 11.55
C GLN A 298 16.75 -19.05 13.02
N GLU A 299 17.59 -19.51 13.93
CA GLU A 299 17.24 -19.60 15.36
C GLU A 299 16.83 -18.24 15.97
N MET A 300 17.59 -17.18 15.67
CA MET A 300 17.27 -15.82 16.13
C MET A 300 15.95 -15.33 15.51
N LYS A 301 15.78 -15.55 14.21
CA LYS A 301 14.58 -15.10 13.48
C LYS A 301 13.33 -15.90 13.83
N MET A 302 13.48 -17.14 14.27
CA MET A 302 12.39 -17.94 14.83
C MET A 302 11.84 -17.33 16.12
N GLN A 303 12.69 -16.76 16.98
CA GLN A 303 12.22 -16.04 18.16
C GLN A 303 11.43 -14.79 17.79
N GLU A 304 11.88 -14.04 16.76
CA GLU A 304 11.13 -12.91 16.21
C GLU A 304 9.77 -13.38 15.65
N LEU A 305 9.75 -14.49 14.91
CA LEU A 305 8.53 -15.05 14.32
C LEU A 305 7.55 -15.58 15.37
N LEU A 306 8.02 -16.31 16.38
CA LEU A 306 7.16 -16.80 17.47
C LEU A 306 6.55 -15.65 18.26
N LYS A 307 7.32 -14.61 18.54
CA LYS A 307 6.81 -13.38 19.17
C LYS A 307 5.78 -12.68 18.28
N ALA A 308 6.01 -12.69 16.97
CA ALA A 308 5.13 -12.11 15.98
C ALA A 308 3.79 -12.88 15.91
N VAL A 309 3.82 -14.22 15.94
CA VAL A 309 2.64 -15.10 15.95
C VAL A 309 1.87 -15.01 17.27
N GLY A 310 2.57 -14.98 18.41
CA GLY A 310 1.94 -14.91 19.74
C GLY A 310 1.11 -13.65 19.99
N LYS A 311 1.26 -12.61 19.17
CA LYS A 311 0.35 -11.44 19.19
C LYS A 311 -1.03 -11.77 18.64
N SER A 312 -1.08 -12.60 17.60
CA SER A 312 -2.31 -12.99 16.91
C SER A 312 -2.97 -14.25 17.49
N VAL A 313 -2.19 -15.08 18.19
CA VAL A 313 -2.61 -16.35 18.77
C VAL A 313 -2.44 -16.28 20.29
N PRO A 314 -3.52 -16.02 21.06
CA PRO A 314 -3.44 -16.05 22.52
C PRO A 314 -3.18 -17.48 22.98
N THR A 315 -1.95 -17.78 23.37
CA THR A 315 -1.61 -19.06 23.98
C THR A 315 -2.03 -19.03 25.45
N GLY A 316 -2.99 -19.88 25.84
CA GLY A 316 -3.47 -20.02 27.23
C GLY A 316 -2.47 -20.65 28.20
N ALA A 317 -1.16 -20.52 27.93
CA ALA A 317 -0.09 -21.03 28.75
C ALA A 317 0.60 -19.84 29.45
N ASP A 318 0.04 -19.45 30.60
CA ASP A 318 0.82 -18.90 31.70
C ASP A 318 1.80 -19.99 32.16
N THR A 319 2.94 -20.13 31.46
CA THR A 319 4.07 -20.89 31.98
C THR A 319 4.76 -20.03 33.04
N THR A 320 4.51 -20.45 34.27
CA THR A 320 5.18 -20.05 35.51
C THR A 320 6.62 -19.55 35.33
N ASP A 321 6.85 -18.36 35.88
CA ASP A 321 8.15 -17.78 36.22
C ASP A 321 9.20 -18.82 36.65
N ALA A 322 10.23 -18.98 35.82
CA ALA A 322 11.55 -19.39 36.28
C ALA A 322 12.65 -18.76 35.40
N ALA A 323 13.11 -17.58 35.85
CA ALA A 323 14.42 -17.00 35.61
C ALA A 323 14.82 -16.61 34.17
N VAL A 324 14.13 -15.60 33.63
CA VAL A 324 14.84 -14.41 33.10
C VAL A 324 14.27 -13.20 33.83
N THR A 325 14.95 -12.79 34.89
CA THR A 325 14.71 -11.53 35.58
C THR A 325 15.03 -10.35 34.66
N SER A 326 14.07 -10.03 33.79
CA SER A 326 13.79 -8.66 33.41
C SER A 326 12.38 -8.61 32.84
N VAL A 327 11.44 -8.19 33.67
CA VAL A 327 10.27 -7.40 33.23
C VAL A 327 10.75 -6.53 32.06
N PRO A 328 10.12 -6.54 30.86
CA PRO A 328 10.52 -5.61 29.82
C PRO A 328 10.38 -4.22 30.42
N LYS A 329 11.52 -3.59 30.73
CA LYS A 329 11.56 -2.19 31.14
C LYS A 329 10.72 -1.46 30.11
N LYS A 330 9.65 -0.79 30.57
CA LYS A 330 8.92 0.22 29.79
C LYS A 330 9.97 0.95 28.96
N LEU A 331 9.98 0.71 27.64
CA LEU A 331 11.05 1.21 26.79
C LEU A 331 11.18 2.71 27.05
N PRO A 332 12.40 3.23 27.27
CA PRO A 332 12.55 4.62 27.64
C PRO A 332 11.90 5.49 26.55
N THR A 333 11.11 6.47 27.00
CA THR A 333 10.47 7.46 26.13
C THR A 333 11.55 8.15 25.30
N PRO A 334 11.41 8.21 23.97
CA PRO A 334 12.45 8.80 23.14
C PRO A 334 12.61 10.29 23.43
N ASP A 335 13.85 10.76 23.47
CA ASP A 335 14.15 12.19 23.51
C ASP A 335 14.08 12.79 22.12
N VAL A 336 14.50 12.03 21.11
CA VAL A 336 14.64 12.48 19.72
C VAL A 336 13.93 11.50 18.80
N PHE A 337 13.11 12.01 17.88
CA PHE A 337 12.65 11.23 16.72
C PHE A 337 13.47 11.57 15.48
N VAL A 338 13.80 10.59 14.65
CA VAL A 338 14.52 10.76 13.38
C VAL A 338 13.60 10.34 12.24
N SER A 339 13.10 11.32 11.49
CA SER A 339 12.29 11.10 10.28
C SER A 339 13.17 11.21 9.03
N TYR A 340 13.07 10.27 8.10
CA TYR A 340 13.90 10.19 6.90
C TYR A 340 13.20 9.44 5.76
N CYS A 341 13.68 9.61 4.53
CA CYS A 341 13.21 8.82 3.39
C CYS A 341 14.13 7.60 3.20
N TRP A 342 13.54 6.42 3.00
CA TRP A 342 14.28 5.17 2.81
C TRP A 342 15.29 5.24 1.67
N SER A 343 14.95 5.91 0.56
CA SER A 343 15.84 6.08 -0.60
C SER A 343 17.18 6.77 -0.29
N ASN A 344 17.28 7.47 0.85
CA ASN A 344 18.50 8.14 1.29
C ASN A 344 19.32 7.31 2.32
N SER A 345 18.93 6.08 2.65
CA SER A 345 19.67 5.23 3.60
C SER A 345 20.60 4.23 2.89
N ASN A 346 21.91 4.42 3.08
CA ASN A 346 22.93 3.51 2.56
C ASN A 346 22.82 2.11 3.18
N LYS A 347 22.44 2.00 4.46
CA LYS A 347 22.13 0.73 5.09
C LYS A 347 20.92 0.05 4.48
N ALA A 348 19.88 0.80 4.09
CA ALA A 348 18.77 0.21 3.33
C ALA A 348 19.25 -0.35 1.99
N LEU A 349 20.17 0.32 1.29
CA LEU A 349 20.81 -0.21 0.08
C LEU A 349 21.64 -1.48 0.37
N GLN A 350 22.47 -1.48 1.42
CA GLN A 350 23.27 -2.64 1.82
C GLN A 350 22.40 -3.84 2.23
N SER A 351 21.23 -3.56 2.79
CA SER A 351 20.21 -4.55 3.11
C SER A 351 19.29 -4.87 1.93
N HIS A 352 19.58 -4.36 0.72
CA HIS A 352 18.82 -4.59 -0.52
C HIS A 352 17.33 -4.17 -0.43
N GLN A 353 17.00 -3.27 0.49
CA GLN A 353 15.65 -2.72 0.69
C GLN A 353 15.30 -1.64 -0.33
N ILE A 354 16.31 -1.08 -1.01
CA ILE A 354 16.15 -0.09 -2.07
C ILE A 354 17.09 -0.45 -3.23
N PRO A 355 16.68 -0.20 -4.49
CA PRO A 355 17.48 -0.57 -5.67
C PRO A 355 18.68 0.38 -5.87
N LYS A 356 18.60 1.60 -5.37
CA LYS A 356 19.63 2.63 -5.54
C LYS A 356 19.59 3.61 -4.36
N LEU A 357 20.76 3.98 -3.87
CA LEU A 357 20.93 5.08 -2.93
C LEU A 357 20.86 6.43 -3.66
N VAL A 358 20.09 7.36 -3.12
CA VAL A 358 20.13 8.78 -3.52
C VAL A 358 20.86 9.57 -2.44
N GLY A 359 21.98 10.19 -2.80
CA GLY A 359 22.88 10.88 -1.87
C GLY A 359 24.11 10.05 -1.47
N SER A 360 24.62 10.27 -0.26
CA SER A 360 25.92 9.77 0.20
C SER A 360 25.78 8.84 1.42
N GLN A 361 26.71 7.88 1.55
CA GLN A 361 26.82 7.03 2.74
C GLN A 361 27.03 7.81 4.05
N PHE A 362 27.56 9.04 3.97
CA PHE A 362 27.74 9.92 5.12
C PHE A 362 26.43 10.57 5.56
N ALA A 363 25.41 10.60 4.70
CA ALA A 363 24.10 11.19 4.97
C ALA A 363 23.05 10.16 5.41
N ASP A 364 23.46 8.93 5.75
CA ASP A 364 22.55 7.87 6.16
C ASP A 364 21.97 8.13 7.56
N ALA A 365 20.65 8.36 7.63
CA ALA A 365 19.92 8.57 8.88
C ALA A 365 20.13 7.46 9.91
N ARG A 366 20.25 6.20 9.48
CA ARG A 366 20.50 5.05 10.36
C ARG A 366 21.90 5.09 10.97
N ARG A 367 22.88 5.63 10.23
CA ARG A 367 24.25 5.84 10.73
C ARG A 367 24.30 7.02 11.71
N ILE A 368 23.69 8.15 11.34
CA ILE A 368 23.57 9.34 12.21
C ILE A 368 22.96 8.95 13.56
N LYS A 369 21.87 8.18 13.54
CA LYS A 369 21.22 7.71 14.76
C LYS A 369 22.14 6.86 15.63
N GLU A 370 22.83 5.88 15.05
CA GLU A 370 23.73 4.99 15.79
C GLU A 370 24.88 5.77 16.43
N ASP A 371 25.47 6.71 15.70
CA ASP A 371 26.61 7.46 16.21
C ASP A 371 26.20 8.50 17.26
N LEU A 372 25.03 9.15 17.11
CA LEU A 372 24.43 9.99 18.17
C LEU A 372 24.02 9.19 19.41
N SER A 373 23.59 7.94 19.23
CA SER A 373 23.27 7.05 20.36
C SER A 373 24.50 6.62 21.16
N LYS A 374 25.69 6.64 20.53
CA LYS A 374 26.97 6.34 21.21
C LYS A 374 27.53 7.52 22.00
N SER A 375 27.14 8.76 21.65
CA SER A 375 27.75 9.98 22.18
C SER A 375 27.13 10.49 23.49
N GLY A 376 26.03 9.92 24.01
CA GLY A 376 25.49 10.30 25.31
C GLY A 376 24.14 9.67 25.70
N ASP A 377 23.53 10.22 26.75
CA ASP A 377 22.25 9.80 27.38
C ASP A 377 20.98 10.03 26.52
N LEU A 378 21.12 10.18 25.20
CA LEU A 378 19.99 10.48 24.31
C LEU A 378 19.31 9.19 23.87
N VAL A 379 18.00 9.10 24.07
CA VAL A 379 17.20 8.00 23.52
C VAL A 379 16.66 8.42 22.15
N LEU A 380 17.37 8.03 21.09
CA LEU A 380 16.94 8.28 19.72
C LEU A 380 15.97 7.18 19.26
N TRP A 381 14.91 7.60 18.59
CA TRP A 381 13.95 6.72 17.93
C TRP A 381 13.97 7.00 16.43
N LEU A 382 14.14 5.94 15.65
CA LEU A 382 14.12 5.98 14.20
C LEU A 382 12.87 5.23 13.74
N ASP A 383 12.23 5.75 12.69
CA ASP A 383 10.92 5.33 12.17
C ASP A 383 10.68 3.81 12.16
N ILE A 384 11.71 3.00 11.86
CA ILE A 384 11.62 1.53 11.75
C ILE A 384 11.83 0.72 13.05
N GLU A 385 12.34 1.33 14.12
CA GLU A 385 12.93 0.55 15.25
C GLU A 385 11.93 0.14 16.34
N ARG A 386 10.73 0.75 16.38
CA ARG A 386 9.69 0.40 17.36
C ARG A 386 8.31 0.24 16.73
N LEU A 387 8.24 0.13 15.40
CA LEU A 387 7.02 -0.34 14.76
C LEU A 387 6.81 -1.78 15.23
N GLN A 388 5.88 -1.97 16.16
CA GLN A 388 5.37 -3.29 16.48
C GLN A 388 4.83 -3.85 15.17
N THR A 389 5.39 -5.00 14.74
CA THR A 389 4.83 -5.82 13.68
C THR A 389 3.31 -5.85 13.87
N THR A 390 2.58 -5.37 12.86
CA THR A 390 1.12 -5.31 12.82
C THR A 390 0.59 -6.72 12.70
N ASN A 391 0.60 -7.44 13.82
CA ASN A 391 0.07 -8.78 13.95
C ASN A 391 -1.05 -8.72 15.01
N GLN A 392 -2.28 -8.91 14.51
CA GLN A 392 -3.63 -8.85 15.11
C GLN A 392 -3.85 -8.57 16.62
N SER A 393 -4.87 -7.74 16.87
CA SER A 393 -6.06 -7.94 17.73
C SER A 393 -6.75 -6.57 17.84
N ALA A 394 -7.98 -6.49 18.37
CA ALA A 394 -8.88 -5.31 18.37
C ALA A 394 -8.30 -3.99 18.97
N GLU A 395 -7.04 -3.97 19.38
CA GLU A 395 -6.32 -2.82 19.96
C GLU A 395 -4.90 -2.63 19.38
N SER A 396 -4.55 -3.28 18.26
CA SER A 396 -3.20 -3.13 17.67
C SER A 396 -3.09 -1.87 16.81
N MET A 397 -2.17 -0.97 17.18
CA MET A 397 -2.08 0.36 16.58
C MET A 397 -1.62 0.32 15.11
N SER A 398 -2.36 0.96 14.18
CA SER A 398 -1.92 1.13 12.78
C SER A 398 -0.57 1.86 12.71
N MET A 399 0.22 1.67 11.63
CA MET A 399 1.54 2.30 11.46
C MET A 399 1.50 3.81 11.74
N PHE A 400 0.46 4.50 11.26
CA PHE A 400 0.24 5.92 11.52
C PHE A 400 0.04 6.23 13.01
N GLN A 401 -0.65 5.37 13.77
CA GLN A 401 -0.83 5.57 15.22
C GLN A 401 0.46 5.32 15.98
N GLN A 402 1.27 4.32 15.57
CA GLN A 402 2.56 4.06 16.19
C GLN A 402 3.54 5.21 15.96
N ILE A 403 3.55 5.75 14.73
CA ILE A 403 4.36 6.91 14.39
C ILE A 403 3.88 8.16 15.11
N ALA A 404 2.56 8.39 15.14
CA ALA A 404 1.98 9.49 15.89
C ALA A 404 2.31 9.41 17.39
N SER A 405 2.28 8.20 17.98
CA SER A 405 2.62 7.96 19.38
C SER A 405 4.11 8.24 19.68
N GLY A 406 5.01 7.74 18.84
CA GLY A 406 6.43 7.99 19.02
C GLY A 406 6.82 9.46 18.77
N LEU A 407 6.22 10.13 17.79
CA LEU A 407 6.34 11.57 17.57
C LEU A 407 5.80 12.38 18.75
N ASN A 408 4.65 11.96 19.29
CA ASN A 408 4.00 12.60 20.42
C ASN A 408 4.87 12.57 21.69
N THR A 409 5.58 11.47 21.91
CA THR A 409 6.47 11.27 23.07
C THR A 409 7.86 11.90 22.91
N ALA A 410 8.38 11.98 21.67
CA ALA A 410 9.65 12.64 21.38
C ALA A 410 9.66 14.12 21.79
N LYS A 411 10.80 14.65 22.25
CA LYS A 411 10.94 16.06 22.65
C LYS A 411 11.41 16.96 21.52
N VAL A 412 12.21 16.41 20.60
CA VAL A 412 12.74 17.08 19.41
C VAL A 412 12.71 16.10 18.23
N VAL A 413 12.60 16.62 17.02
CA VAL A 413 12.61 15.81 15.79
C VAL A 413 13.77 16.22 14.90
N ILE A 414 14.61 15.27 14.52
CA ILE A 414 15.58 15.39 13.44
C ILE A 414 14.88 14.98 12.15
N VAL A 415 14.95 15.82 11.12
CA VAL A 415 14.33 15.54 9.81
C VAL A 415 15.42 15.51 8.76
N CYS A 416 15.61 14.35 8.13
CA CYS A 416 16.50 14.18 6.99
C CYS A 416 15.78 14.63 5.70
N VAL A 417 15.94 15.89 5.33
CA VAL A 417 15.24 16.56 4.23
C VAL A 417 15.94 16.29 2.90
N SER A 418 15.19 15.85 1.90
CA SER A 418 15.64 15.60 0.52
C SER A 418 14.49 15.80 -0.46
N ALA A 419 14.77 15.75 -1.77
CA ALA A 419 13.71 15.76 -2.79
C ALA A 419 12.81 14.52 -2.67
N GLU A 420 13.36 13.36 -2.31
CA GLU A 420 12.61 12.12 -2.10
C GLU A 420 11.70 12.23 -0.88
N TYR A 421 12.23 12.80 0.22
CA TYR A 421 11.45 13.07 1.42
C TYR A 421 10.28 14.02 1.14
N ALA A 422 10.53 15.10 0.40
CA ALA A 422 9.50 16.05 0.03
C ALA A 422 8.44 15.45 -0.91
N LYS A 423 8.82 14.50 -1.78
CA LYS A 423 7.89 13.80 -2.68
C LYS A 423 7.09 12.69 -2.01
N SER A 424 7.57 12.14 -0.89
CA SER A 424 6.88 11.08 -0.14
C SER A 424 5.72 11.60 0.69
N ASP A 425 4.49 11.10 0.43
CA ASP A 425 3.28 11.44 1.17
C ASP A 425 3.42 11.15 2.67
N ASN A 426 4.03 10.01 3.02
CA ASN A 426 4.23 9.59 4.40
C ASN A 426 5.20 10.53 5.13
N CYS A 427 6.36 10.80 4.51
CA CYS A 427 7.35 11.70 5.07
C CYS A 427 6.80 13.13 5.24
N ARG A 428 6.05 13.63 4.26
CA ARG A 428 5.38 14.93 4.38
C ARG A 428 4.38 14.96 5.53
N SER A 429 3.58 13.90 5.67
CA SER A 429 2.57 13.79 6.72
C SER A 429 3.20 13.77 8.11
N GLU A 430 4.26 12.98 8.31
CA GLU A 430 5.03 12.95 9.55
C GLU A 430 5.59 14.32 9.92
N PHE A 431 6.25 14.97 8.96
CA PHE A 431 6.84 16.28 9.15
C PHE A 431 5.79 17.33 9.54
N GLN A 432 4.69 17.38 8.79
CA GLN A 432 3.61 18.31 9.05
C GLN A 432 2.94 18.03 10.40
N PHE A 433 2.71 16.78 10.75
CA PHE A 433 2.15 16.40 12.05
C PHE A 433 3.07 16.81 13.22
N ALA A 434 4.37 16.52 13.10
CA ALA A 434 5.36 16.91 14.10
C ALA A 434 5.41 18.43 14.30
N LEU A 435 5.48 19.18 13.22
CA LEU A 435 5.67 20.62 13.24
C LEU A 435 4.37 21.39 13.55
N LYS A 436 3.26 21.04 12.88
CA LYS A 436 2.01 21.81 12.93
C LYS A 436 1.09 21.36 14.05
N SER A 437 0.96 20.06 14.27
CA SER A 437 -0.02 19.53 15.22
C SER A 437 0.59 19.37 16.61
N LEU A 438 1.80 18.81 16.65
CA LEU A 438 2.53 18.55 17.90
C LEU A 438 3.45 19.70 18.33
N LYS A 439 3.68 20.70 17.47
CA LYS A 439 4.57 21.86 17.71
C LYS A 439 5.97 21.45 18.18
N LYS A 440 6.50 20.33 17.65
CA LYS A 440 7.81 19.82 18.03
C LYS A 440 8.91 20.69 17.41
N PRO A 441 9.97 21.03 18.16
CA PRO A 441 11.18 21.61 17.59
C PRO A 441 11.79 20.69 16.54
N ILE A 442 12.15 21.25 15.38
CA ILE A 442 12.70 20.52 14.23
C ILE A 442 14.18 20.87 14.05
N ILE A 443 15.02 19.86 13.83
CA ILE A 443 16.40 20.01 13.37
C ILE A 443 16.49 19.49 11.93
N PRO A 444 16.53 20.39 10.93
CA PRO A 444 16.63 20.00 9.53
C PRO A 444 18.06 19.58 9.16
N VAL A 445 18.19 18.37 8.63
CA VAL A 445 19.43 17.77 8.13
C VAL A 445 19.24 17.49 6.64
N VAL A 446 19.92 18.21 5.76
CA VAL A 446 19.74 18.08 4.31
C VAL A 446 20.55 16.90 3.80
N VAL A 447 19.88 15.95 3.15
CA VAL A 447 20.45 14.71 2.59
C VAL A 447 20.05 14.56 1.12
N GLY A 448 20.40 13.44 0.49
CA GLY A 448 20.06 13.18 -0.92
C GLY A 448 20.85 14.03 -1.90
N GLU A 449 20.25 14.34 -3.05
CA GLU A 449 20.86 15.10 -4.14
C GLU A 449 20.02 16.32 -4.51
N GLY A 450 20.67 17.40 -4.97
CA GLY A 450 20.01 18.59 -5.48
C GLY A 450 19.31 19.45 -4.42
N SER A 451 18.60 20.49 -4.87
CA SER A 451 17.93 21.48 -4.02
C SER A 451 16.44 21.63 -4.26
N ASP A 452 15.84 20.77 -5.09
CA ASP A 452 14.43 20.84 -5.50
C ASP A 452 13.46 20.81 -4.31
N TRP A 453 13.87 20.18 -3.20
CA TRP A 453 13.08 20.15 -1.97
C TRP A 453 12.76 21.55 -1.42
N ARG A 454 13.58 22.58 -1.74
CA ARG A 454 13.38 23.96 -1.28
C ARG A 454 12.10 24.60 -1.82
N ASP A 455 11.69 24.22 -3.01
CA ASP A 455 10.51 24.78 -3.69
C ASP A 455 9.21 24.06 -3.27
N THR A 456 9.32 23.03 -2.44
CA THR A 456 8.18 22.25 -1.93
C THR A 456 7.62 22.83 -0.63
N VAL A 457 6.45 22.34 -0.21
CA VAL A 457 5.89 22.65 1.12
C VAL A 457 6.87 22.36 2.27
N ILE A 458 7.71 21.32 2.14
CA ILE A 458 8.72 21.01 3.15
C ILE A 458 9.80 22.09 3.20
N GLY A 459 10.27 22.57 2.04
CA GLY A 459 11.22 23.67 1.96
C GLY A 459 10.70 24.96 2.60
N LEU A 460 9.44 25.32 2.32
CA LEU A 460 8.78 26.47 2.94
C LEU A 460 8.70 26.32 4.47
N LEU A 461 8.33 25.14 4.95
CA LEU A 461 8.19 24.90 6.38
C LEU A 461 9.54 24.84 7.11
N VAL A 462 10.56 24.23 6.51
CA VAL A 462 11.93 24.18 7.03
C VAL A 462 12.53 25.59 7.10
N SER A 463 12.36 26.40 6.05
CA SER A 463 12.87 27.78 6.03
C SER A 463 12.19 28.71 7.03
N SER A 464 10.99 28.36 7.50
CA SER A 464 10.31 29.07 8.59
C SER A 464 10.80 28.72 10.00
N GLN A 465 11.71 27.73 10.14
CA GLN A 465 12.26 27.34 11.43
C GLN A 465 13.46 28.21 11.82
N GLU A 466 13.62 28.45 13.12
CA GLU A 466 14.77 29.20 13.66
C GLU A 466 16.06 28.36 13.77
N THR A 467 15.98 27.05 13.55
CA THR A 467 17.09 26.11 13.71
C THR A 467 18.03 26.14 12.50
N GLU A 468 19.34 26.01 12.76
CA GLU A 468 20.35 25.93 11.70
C GLU A 468 20.11 24.68 10.83
N ILE A 469 20.10 24.87 9.51
CA ILE A 469 20.05 23.79 8.53
C ILE A 469 21.44 23.14 8.43
N ILE A 470 21.51 21.84 8.69
CA ILE A 470 22.76 21.07 8.66
C ILE A 470 22.86 20.37 7.31
N ASP A 471 23.82 20.77 6.49
CA ASP A 471 24.03 20.19 5.16
C ASP A 471 24.92 18.93 5.24
N MET A 472 24.34 17.77 4.92
CA MET A 472 25.06 16.51 4.77
C MET A 472 25.35 16.16 3.30
N GLN A 473 24.80 16.89 2.33
CA GLN A 473 25.04 16.65 0.90
C GLN A 473 26.50 16.95 0.53
N SER A 474 27.11 17.96 1.17
CA SER A 474 28.52 18.33 0.95
C SER A 474 29.53 17.45 1.72
N VAL A 475 29.07 16.49 2.53
CA VAL A 475 29.94 15.68 3.39
C VAL A 475 30.52 14.50 2.62
N THR A 476 31.83 14.55 2.38
CA THR A 476 32.58 13.54 1.61
C THR A 476 33.68 12.83 2.41
N THR A 477 33.93 13.24 3.66
CA THR A 477 35.00 12.71 4.50
C THR A 477 34.50 12.42 5.92
N GLU A 478 35.11 11.46 6.60
CA GLU A 478 34.82 11.14 8.02
C GLU A 478 34.99 12.35 8.97
N GLU A 479 35.95 13.24 8.71
CA GLU A 479 36.14 14.45 9.52
C GLU A 479 34.94 15.39 9.39
N ASN A 480 34.53 15.72 8.16
CA ASN A 480 33.32 16.51 7.91
C ASN A 480 32.05 15.86 8.47
N TYR A 481 31.96 14.54 8.41
CA TYR A 481 30.85 13.78 9.02
C TYR A 481 30.80 13.97 10.53
N ARG A 482 31.95 13.83 11.23
CA ARG A 482 32.03 14.06 12.67
C ARG A 482 31.68 15.50 13.05
N ASN A 483 32.19 16.48 12.30
CA ASN A 483 31.86 17.88 12.51
C ASN A 483 30.35 18.15 12.36
N ALA A 484 29.71 17.53 11.36
CA ALA A 484 28.26 17.64 11.18
C ALA A 484 27.48 16.94 12.30
N LEU A 485 27.93 15.77 12.75
CA LEU A 485 27.34 15.03 13.86
C LEU A 485 27.38 15.86 15.17
N GLU A 486 28.52 16.51 15.46
CA GLU A 486 28.66 17.40 16.61
C GLU A 486 27.71 18.61 16.54
N LYS A 487 27.48 19.17 15.34
CA LYS A 487 26.47 20.22 15.14
C LYS A 487 25.05 19.71 15.42
N ILE A 488 24.70 18.53 14.92
CA ILE A 488 23.39 17.90 15.19
C ILE A 488 23.22 17.72 16.70
N GLU A 489 24.20 17.11 17.37
CA GLU A 489 24.17 16.84 18.80
C GLU A 489 24.07 18.13 19.63
N LYS A 490 24.84 19.16 19.27
CA LYS A 490 24.78 20.48 19.92
C LYS A 490 23.38 21.09 19.80
N ASN A 491 22.76 21.03 18.63
CA ASN A 491 21.41 21.57 18.41
C ASN A 491 20.36 20.78 19.19
N VAL A 492 20.45 19.45 19.23
CA VAL A 492 19.60 18.59 20.07
C VAL A 492 19.72 18.98 21.54
N LYS A 493 20.95 19.04 22.07
CA LYS A 493 21.19 19.36 23.50
C LYS A 493 20.75 20.78 23.85
N ALA A 494 20.92 21.76 22.96
CA ALA A 494 20.44 23.12 23.17
C ALA A 494 18.92 23.16 23.33
N ILE A 495 18.18 22.44 22.49
CA ILE A 495 16.73 22.33 22.56
C ILE A 495 16.30 21.63 23.85
N LEU A 496 16.91 20.48 24.18
CA LEU A 496 16.58 19.70 25.38
C LEU A 496 16.95 20.42 26.70
N GLY A 497 17.98 21.26 26.70
CA GLY A 497 18.42 22.04 27.85
C GLY A 497 17.61 23.32 28.10
N THR A 498 16.78 23.73 27.13
CA THR A 498 15.89 24.88 27.29
C THR A 498 14.68 24.45 28.11
N LYS A 499 14.45 25.04 29.29
CA LYS A 499 13.25 24.74 30.11
C LYS A 499 11.99 24.98 29.26
N ASN A 500 11.19 23.91 29.07
CA ASN A 500 9.94 23.92 28.31
C ASN A 500 9.17 25.24 28.53
N LYS A 501 9.10 26.07 27.49
CA LYS A 501 8.03 27.07 27.38
C LYS A 501 6.71 26.28 27.49
N THR A 502 5.75 26.87 28.22
CA THR A 502 4.37 26.39 28.42
C THR A 502 3.93 25.37 27.38
N LYS A 503 3.46 24.18 27.81
CA LYS A 503 2.83 23.17 26.93
C LYS A 503 1.79 23.89 26.05
N GLU A 504 2.17 24.24 24.83
CA GLU A 504 1.23 24.78 23.87
C GLU A 504 0.19 23.69 23.62
N LYS A 505 -1.07 24.11 23.52
CA LYS A 505 -2.17 23.18 23.30
C LYS A 505 -1.94 22.50 21.96
N LYS A 506 -1.89 21.17 21.95
CA LYS A 506 -1.89 20.39 20.70
C LYS A 506 -3.15 20.74 19.92
N ASP A 507 -2.99 20.96 18.63
CA ASP A 507 -4.07 21.37 17.73
C ASP A 507 -4.10 20.38 16.57
N PHE A 508 -4.97 19.38 16.67
CA PHE A 508 -5.15 18.39 15.61
C PHE A 508 -6.20 18.91 14.64
N ARG A 509 -5.80 19.14 13.39
CA ARG A 509 -6.69 19.72 12.37
C ARG A 509 -7.28 18.62 11.50
N ALA A 510 -8.43 18.11 11.92
CA ALA A 510 -9.22 17.18 11.11
C ALA A 510 -10.73 17.38 11.33
N PRO A 511 -11.56 16.99 10.36
CA PRO A 511 -13.00 17.00 10.52
C PRO A 511 -13.46 16.15 11.71
N MET A 512 -14.33 16.72 12.52
CA MET A 512 -14.99 16.11 13.67
C MET A 512 -16.50 15.99 13.42
N PRO A 513 -17.23 15.11 14.15
CA PRO A 513 -18.70 15.07 14.05
C PRO A 513 -19.33 16.45 14.21
N GLY A 514 -20.23 16.78 13.29
CA GLY A 514 -20.88 18.08 13.21
C GLY A 514 -20.10 19.15 12.43
N ASP A 515 -18.83 18.91 12.08
CA ASP A 515 -18.11 19.83 11.20
C ASP A 515 -18.64 19.77 9.77
N HIS A 516 -18.70 20.94 9.16
CA HIS A 516 -19.01 21.10 7.74
C HIS A 516 -17.76 20.80 6.90
N VAL A 517 -17.94 19.98 5.86
CA VAL A 517 -16.85 19.45 5.04
C VAL A 517 -17.17 19.51 3.56
N ILE A 518 -16.12 19.36 2.77
CA ILE A 518 -16.17 19.03 1.35
C ILE A 518 -15.77 17.56 1.21
N CYS A 519 -16.69 16.73 0.76
CA CYS A 519 -16.55 15.28 0.70
C CYS A 519 -16.70 14.77 -0.73
N HIS A 520 -15.90 13.76 -1.10
CA HIS A 520 -16.03 13.06 -2.38
C HIS A 520 -17.38 12.34 -2.47
N HIS A 521 -18.01 12.40 -3.64
CA HIS A 521 -19.17 11.57 -3.95
C HIS A 521 -18.88 10.75 -5.20
N HIS A 522 -19.66 10.87 -6.26
CA HIS A 522 -19.49 10.06 -7.46
C HIS A 522 -18.69 10.81 -8.51
N LYS A 523 -17.98 10.06 -9.37
CA LYS A 523 -17.26 10.57 -10.55
C LYS A 523 -16.26 11.71 -10.25
N TRP A 524 -15.54 11.63 -9.13
CA TRP A 524 -14.51 12.59 -8.71
C TRP A 524 -15.00 14.05 -8.63
N ALA A 525 -16.25 14.20 -8.19
CA ALA A 525 -16.85 15.45 -7.77
C ALA A 525 -17.03 15.44 -6.25
N PHE A 526 -16.87 16.60 -5.64
CA PHE A 526 -16.90 16.78 -4.20
C PHE A 526 -17.97 17.81 -3.86
N TYR A 527 -18.69 17.57 -2.77
CA TYR A 527 -19.86 18.32 -2.36
C TYR A 527 -19.84 18.60 -0.86
N TYR A 528 -20.67 19.55 -0.45
CA TYR A 528 -20.83 19.87 0.96
C TYR A 528 -21.56 18.77 1.71
N ALA A 529 -21.05 18.47 2.89
CA ALA A 529 -21.63 17.50 3.81
C ALA A 529 -21.26 17.87 5.24
N THR A 530 -21.88 17.19 6.20
CA THR A 530 -21.55 17.27 7.61
C THR A 530 -21.03 15.91 8.09
N ILE A 531 -19.95 15.88 8.88
CA ILE A 531 -19.46 14.62 9.45
C ILE A 531 -20.47 14.04 10.43
N GLU A 532 -20.82 12.77 10.25
CA GLU A 532 -21.61 12.00 11.20
C GLU A 532 -20.71 11.21 12.16
N SER A 533 -19.76 10.45 11.62
CA SER A 533 -18.88 9.58 12.40
C SER A 533 -17.55 9.31 11.69
N PHE A 534 -16.59 8.72 12.41
CA PHE A 534 -15.28 8.33 11.89
C PHE A 534 -14.89 6.94 12.39
N ASN A 535 -14.42 6.09 11.49
CA ASN A 535 -13.86 4.78 11.80
C ASN A 535 -12.33 4.87 11.84
N ALA A 536 -11.75 4.73 13.04
CA ALA A 536 -10.32 4.83 13.26
C ALA A 536 -9.49 3.66 12.70
N GLU A 537 -10.11 2.50 12.46
CA GLU A 537 -9.46 1.32 11.90
C GLU A 537 -9.30 1.46 10.38
N THR A 538 -10.34 1.93 9.69
CA THR A 538 -10.35 2.09 8.23
C THR A 538 -9.94 3.49 7.77
N LEU A 539 -9.85 4.46 8.68
CA LEU A 539 -9.65 5.89 8.40
C LEU A 539 -10.72 6.47 7.47
N GLU A 540 -11.96 6.03 7.63
CA GLU A 540 -13.11 6.47 6.84
C GLU A 540 -14.07 7.32 7.67
N TYR A 541 -14.57 8.38 7.06
CA TYR A 541 -15.65 9.20 7.58
C TYR A 541 -16.99 8.72 7.04
N THR A 542 -18.03 8.80 7.88
CA THR A 542 -19.42 8.78 7.43
C THR A 542 -19.94 10.21 7.42
N VAL A 543 -20.57 10.62 6.32
CA VAL A 543 -21.08 11.99 6.14
C VAL A 543 -22.59 12.03 5.90
N ASN A 544 -23.20 13.14 6.26
CA ASN A 544 -24.56 13.52 5.88
C ASN A 544 -24.48 14.60 4.81
N TRP A 545 -24.90 14.28 3.59
CA TRP A 545 -24.98 15.27 2.52
C TRP A 545 -25.97 16.36 2.92
N ASP A 546 -25.62 17.63 2.68
CA ASP A 546 -26.47 18.79 3.01
C ASP A 546 -27.85 18.72 2.36
N ASP A 547 -27.91 17.97 1.26
CA ASP A 547 -29.04 17.84 0.38
C ASP A 547 -29.87 16.57 0.67
N ASN A 548 -29.49 15.85 1.73
CA ASN A 548 -30.09 14.61 2.25
C ASN A 548 -30.05 13.41 1.29
N ASP A 549 -29.10 13.37 0.33
CA ASP A 549 -28.83 12.15 -0.43
C ASP A 549 -28.45 11.00 0.54
N PRO A 550 -29.04 9.81 0.45
CA PRO A 550 -28.71 8.69 1.32
C PRO A 550 -27.50 7.86 0.85
N SER A 551 -26.99 8.09 -0.37
CA SER A 551 -25.98 7.27 -1.03
C SER A 551 -24.55 7.78 -0.83
N GLY A 552 -23.55 6.90 -1.03
CA GLY A 552 -22.14 7.29 -1.09
C GLY A 552 -21.63 8.01 0.17
N ARG A 553 -22.15 7.68 1.36
CA ARG A 553 -21.88 8.41 2.61
C ARG A 553 -20.56 8.06 3.29
N HIS A 554 -19.83 7.06 2.80
CA HIS A 554 -18.58 6.59 3.40
C HIS A 554 -17.39 6.97 2.52
N GLU A 555 -16.42 7.70 3.08
CA GLU A 555 -15.27 8.19 2.34
C GLU A 555 -13.98 8.18 3.15
N THR A 556 -12.87 7.95 2.48
CA THR A 556 -11.54 7.95 3.11
C THR A 556 -11.16 9.36 3.57
N TYR A 557 -10.36 9.49 4.63
CA TYR A 557 -9.86 10.78 5.11
C TYR A 557 -9.20 11.66 4.02
N LYS A 558 -8.64 11.06 2.96
CA LYS A 558 -8.00 11.79 1.84
C LYS A 558 -9.01 12.52 0.95
N ASN A 559 -10.26 12.10 1.02
CA ASN A 559 -11.37 12.57 0.19
C ASN A 559 -12.33 13.50 0.94
N VAL A 560 -11.96 13.89 2.16
CA VAL A 560 -12.78 14.75 3.03
C VAL A 560 -11.93 15.91 3.50
N ALA A 561 -12.37 17.15 3.28
CA ALA A 561 -11.69 18.35 3.75
C ALA A 561 -12.62 19.17 4.62
N ILE A 562 -12.12 19.67 5.76
CA ILE A 562 -12.86 20.63 6.56
C ILE A 562 -13.12 21.90 5.73
N ASP A 563 -14.33 22.45 5.80
CA ASP A 563 -14.69 23.67 5.06
C ASP A 563 -14.13 24.92 5.75
N THR A 564 -12.80 25.01 5.84
CA THR A 564 -12.07 26.14 6.39
C THR A 564 -10.93 26.56 5.48
N ILE A 565 -10.65 27.87 5.44
CA ILE A 565 -9.58 28.44 4.62
C ILE A 565 -8.22 27.96 5.18
N PRO A 566 -7.38 27.29 4.37
CA PRO A 566 -6.05 26.88 4.79
C PRO A 566 -5.17 28.10 5.11
N SER A 567 -4.20 27.95 6.01
CA SER A 567 -3.17 28.96 6.21
C SER A 567 -2.13 28.93 5.08
N PRO A 568 -1.48 30.06 4.74
CA PRO A 568 -0.57 30.15 3.58
C PRO A 568 0.59 29.15 3.56
N ASP A 569 1.01 28.70 4.73
CA ASP A 569 2.06 27.71 4.97
C ASP A 569 1.60 26.25 4.83
N GLN A 570 0.30 26.01 4.56
CA GLN A 570 -0.26 24.67 4.32
C GLN A 570 -0.32 24.30 2.83
N ILE A 571 -0.19 25.27 1.93
CA ILE A 571 -0.28 25.06 0.48
C ILE A 571 1.04 25.46 -0.18
N GLY A 572 1.72 24.48 -0.77
CA GLY A 572 2.92 24.64 -1.59
C GLY A 572 2.72 24.00 -2.97
N VAL A 573 3.76 24.08 -3.81
CA VAL A 573 3.84 23.23 -5.01
C VAL A 573 3.74 21.77 -4.58
N ASP A 574 3.05 20.96 -5.38
CA ASP A 574 2.67 19.56 -5.12
C ASP A 574 1.61 19.31 -4.04
N SER A 575 1.10 20.34 -3.37
CA SER A 575 -0.03 20.17 -2.46
C SER A 575 -1.28 19.69 -3.18
N ILE A 576 -1.97 18.72 -2.59
CA ILE A 576 -3.31 18.30 -3.02
C ILE A 576 -4.34 19.19 -2.34
N VAL A 577 -5.18 19.82 -3.15
CA VAL A 577 -6.20 20.77 -2.70
C VAL A 577 -7.56 20.42 -3.30
N PHE A 578 -8.62 20.81 -2.61
CA PHE A 578 -9.95 20.86 -3.20
C PHE A 578 -10.25 22.28 -3.64
N PHE A 579 -10.69 22.45 -4.87
CA PHE A 579 -10.97 23.75 -5.46
C PHE A 579 -12.34 23.74 -6.15
N PRO A 580 -13.04 24.89 -6.20
CA PRO A 580 -14.35 24.99 -6.81
C PRO A 580 -14.23 24.99 -8.34
N GLN A 581 -15.04 24.17 -9.01
CA GLN A 581 -15.23 24.26 -10.46
C GLN A 581 -16.63 23.71 -10.81
N GLY A 582 -17.47 24.59 -11.34
CA GLY A 582 -18.86 24.30 -11.68
C GLY A 582 -19.81 24.35 -10.48
N SER A 583 -21.08 24.12 -10.78
CA SER A 583 -22.19 24.05 -9.83
C SER A 583 -23.15 22.94 -10.24
N TYR A 584 -23.96 22.44 -9.32
CA TYR A 584 -25.06 21.53 -9.64
C TYR A 584 -26.41 22.19 -9.35
N GLY A 585 -27.39 21.91 -10.23
CA GLY A 585 -28.75 22.41 -10.07
C GLY A 585 -29.55 21.54 -9.11
N ALA A 586 -30.54 22.16 -8.46
CA ALA A 586 -31.57 21.48 -7.68
C ALA A 586 -32.29 20.42 -8.53
N THR A 587 -32.31 19.16 -8.08
CA THR A 587 -33.17 18.10 -8.63
C THR A 587 -34.56 18.13 -7.96
N LEU A 588 -35.58 17.60 -8.64
CA LEU A 588 -36.96 17.54 -8.12
C LEU A 588 -37.00 16.85 -6.75
N GLY A 589 -37.24 17.62 -5.69
CA GLY A 589 -37.29 17.16 -4.30
C GLY A 589 -36.24 17.77 -3.37
N ASN A 590 -35.24 18.48 -3.91
CA ASN A 590 -34.10 19.03 -3.17
C ASN A 590 -33.86 20.49 -3.62
N ASN A 591 -34.02 21.45 -2.70
CA ASN A 591 -34.25 22.87 -3.04
C ASN A 591 -33.01 23.78 -3.00
N THR A 592 -31.78 23.26 -2.94
CA THR A 592 -30.58 24.10 -2.98
C THR A 592 -29.52 23.49 -3.88
N GLY A 593 -29.38 24.01 -5.09
CA GLY A 593 -28.19 23.76 -5.89
C GLY A 593 -26.94 24.27 -5.17
N GLY A 594 -25.80 23.59 -5.33
CA GLY A 594 -24.58 23.86 -4.57
C GLY A 594 -23.33 24.06 -5.44
N GLY A 595 -22.26 24.53 -4.79
CA GLY A 595 -20.93 24.59 -5.39
C GLY A 595 -20.35 23.19 -5.54
N ARG A 596 -19.69 22.93 -6.68
CA ARG A 596 -18.98 21.67 -6.91
C ARG A 596 -17.50 21.89 -6.72
N PHE A 597 -16.86 20.98 -6.00
CA PHE A 597 -15.42 20.96 -5.79
C PHE A 597 -14.77 19.79 -6.50
N HIS A 598 -13.48 19.94 -6.75
CA HIS A 598 -12.64 18.93 -7.36
C HIS A 598 -11.29 18.88 -6.68
N GLN A 599 -10.68 17.69 -6.68
CA GLN A 599 -9.32 17.51 -6.22
C GLN A 599 -8.31 17.88 -7.31
N GLY A 600 -7.28 18.64 -6.93
CA GLY A 600 -6.23 19.12 -7.81
C GLY A 600 -4.87 19.17 -7.12
N ARG A 601 -3.81 19.24 -7.94
CA ARG A 601 -2.43 19.40 -7.51
C ARG A 601 -1.95 20.80 -7.89
N ILE A 602 -1.39 21.53 -6.93
CA ILE A 602 -0.74 22.82 -7.17
C ILE A 602 0.55 22.61 -7.97
N THR A 603 0.70 23.30 -9.09
CA THR A 603 1.93 23.27 -9.90
C THR A 603 2.70 24.58 -9.88
N ASN A 604 2.04 25.70 -9.56
CA ASN A 604 2.69 27.01 -9.51
C ASN A 604 2.03 27.91 -8.45
N ILE A 605 2.86 28.74 -7.82
CA ILE A 605 2.45 29.75 -6.85
C ILE A 605 3.15 31.06 -7.22
N HIS A 606 2.36 32.09 -7.50
CA HIS A 606 2.88 33.40 -7.89
C HIS A 606 2.11 34.52 -7.20
N LYS A 607 2.61 35.75 -7.33
CA LYS A 607 1.90 36.94 -6.86
C LYS A 607 1.39 37.72 -8.06
N ASP A 608 0.17 38.24 -7.95
CA ASP A 608 -0.37 39.18 -8.92
C ASP A 608 0.25 40.58 -8.78
N ALA A 609 -0.20 41.52 -9.61
CA ALA A 609 0.28 42.91 -9.60
C ALA A 609 0.02 43.64 -8.27
N PHE A 610 -0.88 43.13 -7.42
CA PHE A 610 -1.21 43.68 -6.11
C PHE A 610 -0.53 42.93 -4.96
N GLY A 611 0.32 41.93 -5.27
CA GLY A 611 1.04 41.13 -4.29
C GLY A 611 0.19 40.01 -3.67
N VAL A 612 -1.01 39.74 -4.19
CA VAL A 612 -1.88 38.66 -3.73
C VAL A 612 -1.32 37.33 -4.24
N THR A 613 -1.14 36.37 -3.33
CA THR A 613 -0.70 35.02 -3.69
C THR A 613 -1.81 34.28 -4.44
N LEU A 614 -1.47 33.75 -5.61
CA LEU A 614 -2.32 32.99 -6.50
C LEU A 614 -1.75 31.60 -6.71
N TYR A 615 -2.66 30.65 -6.98
CA TYR A 615 -2.36 29.24 -7.11
C TYR A 615 -2.86 28.72 -8.46
N ASP A 616 -1.97 28.07 -9.20
CA ASP A 616 -2.30 27.33 -10.42
C ASP A 616 -2.06 25.84 -10.21
N GLY A 617 -2.75 25.04 -11.01
CA GLY A 617 -2.60 23.61 -10.96
C GLY A 617 -3.49 22.88 -11.95
N HIS A 618 -3.61 21.57 -11.74
CA HIS A 618 -4.47 20.73 -12.55
C HIS A 618 -5.20 19.69 -11.70
N HIS A 619 -6.26 19.13 -12.27
CA HIS A 619 -6.99 18.02 -11.66
C HIS A 619 -6.06 16.81 -11.41
N THR A 620 -6.25 16.13 -10.27
CA THR A 620 -5.53 14.87 -9.97
C THR A 620 -6.11 13.66 -10.70
N LYS A 621 -7.33 13.82 -11.25
CA LYS A 621 -8.14 12.76 -11.85
C LYS A 621 -8.73 13.22 -13.18
N GLY A 622 -8.75 12.34 -14.17
CA GLY A 622 -9.24 12.59 -15.53
C GLY A 622 -10.36 11.63 -15.95
N ASP A 623 -10.75 11.70 -17.23
CA ASP A 623 -11.78 10.82 -17.82
C ASP A 623 -11.45 9.33 -17.63
N ASP A 624 -10.16 8.98 -17.76
CA ASP A 624 -9.63 7.64 -17.52
C ASP A 624 -9.83 7.12 -16.09
N ASP A 625 -9.99 8.01 -15.12
CA ASP A 625 -10.33 7.66 -13.73
C ASP A 625 -11.84 7.55 -13.50
N GLY A 626 -12.67 7.69 -14.54
CA GLY A 626 -14.12 7.78 -14.44
C GLY A 626 -14.62 9.15 -13.97
N LYS A 627 -13.78 10.20 -14.04
CA LYS A 627 -14.19 11.56 -13.71
C LYS A 627 -15.18 12.08 -14.76
N TRP A 628 -16.20 12.77 -14.30
CA TRP A 628 -17.05 13.48 -15.24
C TRP A 628 -16.33 14.73 -15.78
N VAL A 629 -15.89 14.69 -17.04
CA VAL A 629 -15.14 15.79 -17.70
C VAL A 629 -15.94 16.55 -18.76
N THR A 630 -17.16 16.09 -19.08
CA THR A 630 -17.96 16.64 -20.20
C THR A 630 -18.94 17.74 -19.77
N TYR A 631 -18.90 18.19 -18.51
CA TYR A 631 -19.77 19.28 -18.06
C TYR A 631 -19.23 20.64 -18.51
N LYS A 632 -20.15 21.59 -18.74
CA LYS A 632 -19.89 22.89 -19.38
C LYS A 632 -18.71 23.69 -18.79
N ASP A 633 -18.53 23.60 -17.48
CA ASP A 633 -17.54 24.40 -16.74
C ASP A 633 -16.26 23.62 -16.41
N TYR A 634 -16.08 22.41 -16.97
CA TYR A 634 -14.89 21.61 -16.72
C TYR A 634 -13.66 22.22 -17.39
N ASN A 635 -12.58 22.32 -16.64
CA ASN A 635 -11.26 22.63 -17.17
C ASN A 635 -10.20 21.84 -16.40
N TYR A 636 -9.40 21.04 -17.11
CA TYR A 636 -8.34 20.25 -16.50
C TYR A 636 -7.32 21.10 -15.72
N TYR A 637 -7.12 22.35 -16.13
CA TYR A 637 -6.28 23.30 -15.42
C TYR A 637 -7.12 24.32 -14.66
N PHE A 638 -6.68 24.66 -13.45
CA PHE A 638 -7.15 25.84 -12.73
C PHE A 638 -6.02 26.85 -12.65
N THR A 639 -6.37 28.12 -12.77
CA THR A 639 -5.39 29.21 -12.72
C THR A 639 -5.91 30.36 -11.87
N ASN A 640 -4.98 31.08 -11.25
CA ASN A 640 -5.25 32.28 -10.47
C ASN A 640 -6.27 32.07 -9.33
N LEU A 641 -6.30 30.89 -8.72
CA LEU A 641 -7.12 30.66 -7.54
C LEU A 641 -6.50 31.35 -6.32
N LYS A 642 -7.36 31.86 -5.45
CA LYS A 642 -6.96 32.41 -4.14
C LYS A 642 -7.07 31.34 -3.06
N ILE A 643 -6.35 31.53 -1.96
CA ILE A 643 -6.33 30.56 -0.85
C ILE A 643 -7.71 30.33 -0.21
N ASP A 644 -8.58 31.34 -0.21
CA ASP A 644 -9.96 31.25 0.32
C ASP A 644 -10.86 30.34 -0.53
N GLN A 645 -10.45 30.03 -1.76
CA GLN A 645 -11.11 29.08 -2.65
C GLN A 645 -10.59 27.65 -2.51
N LEU A 646 -9.53 27.43 -1.74
CA LEU A 646 -8.92 26.10 -1.58
C LEU A 646 -9.33 25.48 -0.25
N ARG A 647 -9.45 24.16 -0.21
CA ARG A 647 -9.50 23.35 1.01
C ARG A 647 -8.46 22.25 0.95
N ILE A 648 -8.10 21.69 2.09
CA ILE A 648 -7.15 20.58 2.20
C ILE A 648 -7.74 19.46 3.03
N ALA A 649 -7.51 18.23 2.61
CA ALA A 649 -7.81 17.06 3.43
C ALA A 649 -6.87 17.04 4.66
N PRO A 650 -7.30 16.46 5.80
CA PRO A 650 -6.41 16.24 6.92
C PRO A 650 -5.33 15.22 6.56
N ASN A 651 -4.21 15.23 7.27
CA ASN A 651 -3.29 14.08 7.24
C ASN A 651 -3.84 12.94 8.12
N ALA A 652 -3.38 11.72 7.88
CA ALA A 652 -3.85 10.52 8.58
C ALA A 652 -3.66 10.62 10.11
N MET A 653 -2.52 11.16 10.55
CA MET A 653 -2.19 11.29 11.97
C MET A 653 -3.09 12.31 12.67
N ASP A 654 -3.42 13.42 12.01
CA ASP A 654 -4.36 14.43 12.51
C ASP A 654 -5.78 13.89 12.58
N ALA A 655 -6.26 13.22 11.54
CA ALA A 655 -7.58 12.58 11.52
C ALA A 655 -7.73 11.60 12.68
N LEU A 656 -6.72 10.76 12.87
CA LEU A 656 -6.71 9.79 13.95
C LEU A 656 -6.71 10.45 15.34
N MET A 657 -5.80 11.40 15.58
CA MET A 657 -5.60 11.99 16.91
C MET A 657 -6.73 12.95 17.31
N ALA A 658 -7.26 13.71 16.35
CA ALA A 658 -8.42 14.57 16.56
C ALA A 658 -9.65 13.72 16.94
N CYS A 659 -9.90 12.63 16.21
CA CYS A 659 -11.00 11.72 16.51
C CYS A 659 -10.82 11.04 17.86
N LYS A 660 -9.65 10.47 18.18
CA LYS A 660 -9.39 9.92 19.52
C LYS A 660 -9.69 10.93 20.63
N GLN A 661 -9.27 12.19 20.44
CA GLN A 661 -9.47 13.24 21.45
C GLN A 661 -10.95 13.62 21.63
N ALA A 662 -11.75 13.72 20.57
CA ALA A 662 -13.14 14.17 20.70
C ALA A 662 -14.11 13.05 21.05
N PHE A 663 -13.81 11.80 20.69
CA PHE A 663 -14.69 10.65 20.95
C PHE A 663 -14.43 9.97 22.30
N SER A 664 -13.48 10.46 23.11
CA SER A 664 -13.08 9.80 24.36
C SER A 664 -12.81 8.31 24.17
N LEU A 665 -12.20 7.95 23.04
CA LEU A 665 -11.68 6.60 22.84
C LEU A 665 -10.45 6.50 23.76
N ASP A 666 -10.68 6.04 24.99
CA ASP A 666 -9.65 5.90 26.01
C ASP A 666 -8.46 5.06 25.50
N ASP A 667 -7.28 5.41 26.03
CA ASP A 667 -5.91 5.02 25.67
C ASP A 667 -5.69 3.65 24.98
#